data_AF-A0A0A1T143-F1
#
_entry.id   AF-A0A0A1T143-F1
#
_cell.length_a   1.000
_cell.length_b   1.000
_cell.length_c   1.000
_cell.angle_alpha   90.00
_cell.angle_beta   90.00
_cell.angle_gamma   90.00
#
_symmetry.space_group_name_H-M   'P 1'
#
loop_
_entity.id
_entity.type
_entity.pdbx_description
1 polymer ?
#
loop_
_entity_poly.entity_id
_entity_poly.type
_entity_poly.pdbx_seq_one_letter_code
_entity_poly.pdbx_strand_id
1 'polypeptide(L)'
;MKTAAVLLAGLAASGMAMPSDSHRVHETRDTVRGARFDKRDAVAATANMPLRIALKQSNLDKAAAMLLDISTPGSPNYGKHLSRKEAAALFAVEDKSIDTIKQWLVKSGVDAKAISVNPTKTWMTVNAPVQQLEKMLKTRYHTYRNVISGADHVGTDQYSLPKEVSEIVDFVVPGVNLAKVKTRAAPPPKGKTPFAAIWEGLRDLTAEQQQIVVNATSLDHCDTIITPACIQAIYGIPKGVQSNITNPMGFFESINDVYSQEDLDLFWKTAAPYVPQGTGPDLDLINGATAPNPPERAGGESDLDFQMAIPIIYPETTVLFQTAGGGSDDIFGDYLAAVDPDFCPLDPNLNPHKMCGVFQPTNVVSISYGGPEDPSDVAGSKRLCNEFMKLGLIGITTVASSGDSGVADAGNYCYGPHHDIFVPDDLGSCPYITSVGATTLPAGSKVGDPEIAVNSYSGGGGFSNIFPRPSWQNGAVGNYLLRHNPNYFAYNTSDGVIPPNSGIYNRGGRAYPDISALGDNGLVAYRGKLGLSGGTSMSAPIIGAIFTRINEQRLSLGKGPIGWVNPALYGAYDKIRSKDFVGFFHDVTVGNQYLGGVAGDRGYSACGNVGFSCVQGWDPVTGLGTPNYPMWEKYFVSL
;
A
#
# COMPACT_ATOMS: atom_id res chain seq x y z
N MET A 1 6.44 98.42 -17.73
CA MET A 1 5.93 97.28 -16.94
C MET A 1 6.39 96.01 -17.63
N LYS A 2 7.13 95.16 -16.92
CA LYS A 2 7.82 93.98 -17.45
C LYS A 2 6.87 92.79 -17.55
N THR A 3 7.08 92.01 -18.60
CA THR A 3 6.52 90.71 -18.96
C THR A 3 6.77 89.63 -17.90
N ALA A 4 5.81 88.71 -17.72
CA ALA A 4 6.06 87.35 -17.23
C ALA A 4 4.90 86.43 -17.66
N ALA A 5 5.19 85.56 -18.62
CA ALA A 5 4.37 84.41 -18.99
C ALA A 5 4.69 83.25 -18.04
N VAL A 6 3.67 82.56 -17.53
CA VAL A 6 3.83 81.33 -16.74
C VAL A 6 3.38 80.15 -17.59
N LEU A 7 4.35 79.32 -18.00
CA LEU A 7 4.13 78.00 -18.57
C LEU A 7 3.66 77.03 -17.47
N LEU A 8 2.51 76.39 -17.65
CA LEU A 8 2.14 75.17 -16.93
C LEU A 8 2.79 73.97 -17.65
N ALA A 9 3.79 73.36 -17.03
CA ALA A 9 4.33 72.06 -17.42
C ALA A 9 3.66 70.95 -16.60
N GLY A 10 3.14 69.94 -17.29
CA GLY A 10 2.41 68.81 -16.71
C GLY A 10 3.30 67.83 -15.95
N LEU A 11 2.72 67.24 -14.90
CA LEU A 11 3.21 66.04 -14.24
C LEU A 11 2.24 64.90 -14.56
N ALA A 12 2.54 64.15 -15.61
CA ALA A 12 1.98 62.81 -15.80
C ALA A 12 2.72 61.87 -14.83
N ALA A 13 2.10 61.58 -13.70
CA ALA A 13 2.57 60.54 -12.80
C ALA A 13 2.28 59.17 -13.45
N SER A 14 3.26 58.64 -14.17
CA SER A 14 3.31 57.23 -14.55
C SER A 14 3.49 56.41 -13.27
N GLY A 15 2.39 56.07 -12.61
CA GLY A 15 2.40 55.06 -11.55
C GLY A 15 2.87 53.75 -12.17
N MET A 16 4.14 53.40 -11.99
CA MET A 16 4.58 52.02 -12.14
C MET A 16 3.81 51.23 -11.09
N ALA A 17 2.74 50.54 -11.50
CA ALA A 17 2.18 49.46 -10.71
C ALA A 17 3.31 48.45 -10.53
N MET A 18 4.00 48.50 -9.39
CA MET A 18 4.89 47.41 -9.00
C MET A 18 4.03 46.14 -9.04
N PRO A 19 4.47 45.07 -9.72
CA PRO A 19 3.74 43.81 -9.70
C PRO A 19 3.57 43.45 -8.23
N SER A 20 2.33 43.43 -7.73
CA SER A 20 2.08 42.99 -6.37
C SER A 20 2.61 41.57 -6.28
N ASP A 21 3.50 41.34 -5.32
CA ASP A 21 4.08 40.04 -5.08
C ASP A 21 2.95 39.05 -4.71
N SER A 22 2.53 38.23 -5.68
CA SER A 22 1.31 37.42 -5.61
C SER A 22 1.54 36.03 -5.01
N HIS A 23 2.74 35.78 -4.46
CA HIS A 23 3.04 34.52 -3.80
C HIS A 23 2.23 34.34 -2.53
N ARG A 24 1.75 33.12 -2.33
CA ARG A 24 1.20 32.64 -1.06
C ARG A 24 2.02 31.46 -0.56
N VAL A 25 2.12 31.32 0.75
CA VAL A 25 2.65 30.09 1.35
C VAL A 25 1.78 28.94 0.86
N HIS A 26 2.40 27.96 0.22
CA HIS A 26 1.70 26.84 -0.40
C HIS A 26 1.72 25.62 0.52
N GLU A 27 2.88 25.31 1.11
CA GLU A 27 3.00 24.29 2.14
C GLU A 27 3.87 24.80 3.30
N THR A 28 3.59 24.30 4.51
CA THR A 28 4.40 24.48 5.71
C THR A 28 4.49 23.14 6.42
N ARG A 29 5.70 22.79 6.87
CA ARG A 29 5.98 21.61 7.67
C ARG A 29 5.30 21.78 9.02
N ASP A 30 4.40 20.85 9.35
CA ASP A 30 3.80 20.83 10.68
C ASP A 30 4.82 20.36 11.73
N THR A 31 4.51 20.63 13.00
CA THR A 31 5.36 20.30 14.14
C THR A 31 5.54 18.80 14.37
N VAL A 32 4.63 17.97 13.84
CA VAL A 32 4.64 16.51 13.99
C VAL A 32 5.63 15.88 12.98
N ARG A 33 5.57 16.28 11.70
CA ARG A 33 6.58 15.97 10.68
C ARG A 33 7.96 16.49 11.09
N GLY A 34 8.02 17.65 11.76
CA GLY A 34 9.26 18.20 12.31
C GLY A 34 9.92 17.29 13.34
N ALA A 35 9.15 16.58 14.17
CA ALA A 35 9.69 15.74 15.25
C ALA A 35 10.48 14.51 14.75
N ARG A 36 10.26 14.08 13.50
CA ARG A 36 11.00 12.95 12.89
C ARG A 36 12.31 13.35 12.22
N PHE A 37 12.58 14.65 12.08
CA PHE A 37 13.73 15.13 11.31
C PHE A 37 14.52 16.21 12.06
N ASP A 38 15.80 15.93 12.29
CA ASP A 38 16.73 16.96 12.74
C ASP A 38 17.13 17.82 11.55
N LYS A 39 16.76 19.10 11.57
CA LYS A 39 17.24 20.08 10.60
C LYS A 39 18.76 20.27 10.74
N ARG A 40 19.47 20.17 9.64
CA ARG A 40 20.93 20.27 9.53
C ARG A 40 21.31 21.49 8.67
N ASP A 41 22.47 21.45 8.04
CA ASP A 41 23.05 22.57 7.31
C ASP A 41 22.23 22.96 6.08
N ALA A 42 22.33 24.25 5.72
CA ALA A 42 21.79 24.75 4.47
C ALA A 42 22.46 24.06 3.27
N VAL A 43 21.68 23.79 2.22
CA VAL A 43 22.23 23.22 0.98
C VAL A 43 23.04 24.29 0.24
N ALA A 44 24.18 23.90 -0.33
CA ALA A 44 25.06 24.83 -1.04
C ALA A 44 24.33 25.56 -2.17
N ALA A 45 24.41 26.89 -2.19
CA ALA A 45 23.72 27.77 -3.13
C ALA A 45 23.96 27.43 -4.62
N THR A 46 25.16 26.94 -4.94
CA THR A 46 25.59 26.58 -6.31
C THR A 46 25.32 25.12 -6.67
N ALA A 47 24.86 24.29 -5.73
CA ALA A 47 24.50 22.91 -6.03
C ALA A 47 23.31 22.90 -6.99
N ASN A 48 23.42 22.14 -8.09
CA ASN A 48 22.28 21.86 -8.94
C ASN A 48 21.39 20.83 -8.25
N MET A 49 20.12 21.16 -8.13
CA MET A 49 19.13 20.30 -7.51
C MET A 49 17.96 20.15 -8.47
N PRO A 50 17.58 18.92 -8.83
CA PRO A 50 16.34 18.71 -9.54
C PRO A 50 15.16 18.95 -8.59
N LEU A 51 14.24 19.79 -9.01
CA LEU A 51 12.95 20.06 -8.40
C LEU A 51 11.86 19.42 -9.26
N ARG A 52 10.91 18.76 -8.61
CA ARG A 52 9.72 18.19 -9.21
C ARG A 52 8.50 18.89 -8.66
N ILE A 53 7.55 19.15 -9.54
CA ILE A 53 6.31 19.86 -9.25
C ILE A 53 5.18 18.90 -9.55
N ALA A 54 4.48 18.47 -8.50
CA ALA A 54 3.28 17.65 -8.61
C ALA A 54 2.12 18.52 -9.08
N LEU A 55 1.52 18.16 -10.20
CA LEU A 55 0.36 18.88 -10.72
C LEU A 55 -0.92 18.24 -10.18
N LYS A 56 -1.91 19.07 -9.86
CA LYS A 56 -3.27 18.64 -9.50
C LYS A 56 -3.89 17.88 -10.64
N GLN A 57 -4.05 16.57 -10.45
CA GLN A 57 -4.59 15.68 -11.45
C GLN A 57 -6.07 16.02 -11.75
N SER A 58 -6.44 15.99 -13.03
CA SER A 58 -7.82 16.24 -13.45
C SER A 58 -8.75 15.10 -12.99
N ASN A 59 -10.01 15.40 -12.70
CA ASN A 59 -11.07 14.42 -12.39
C ASN A 59 -10.82 13.51 -11.17
N LEU A 60 -9.82 13.81 -10.33
CA LEU A 60 -9.54 13.01 -9.13
C LEU A 60 -10.72 13.01 -8.14
N ASP A 61 -11.49 14.09 -8.12
CA ASP A 61 -12.75 14.23 -7.37
C ASP A 61 -13.84 13.24 -7.79
N LYS A 62 -13.78 12.73 -9.02
CA LYS A 62 -14.76 11.78 -9.59
C LYS A 62 -14.26 10.35 -9.64
N ALA A 63 -12.94 10.15 -9.53
CA ALA A 63 -12.29 8.86 -9.74
C ALA A 63 -12.83 7.76 -8.83
N ALA A 64 -13.08 8.07 -7.55
CA ALA A 64 -13.65 7.11 -6.60
C ALA A 64 -15.05 6.64 -7.02
N ALA A 65 -15.88 7.55 -7.53
CA ALA A 65 -17.22 7.23 -8.03
C ALA A 65 -17.16 6.43 -9.34
N MET A 66 -16.23 6.77 -10.23
CA MET A 66 -15.99 6.01 -11.47
C MET A 66 -15.54 4.59 -11.17
N LEU A 67 -14.60 4.41 -10.23
CA LEU A 67 -14.14 3.10 -9.81
C LEU A 67 -15.29 2.30 -9.19
N LEU A 68 -16.10 2.93 -8.32
CA LEU A 68 -17.25 2.27 -7.73
C LEU A 68 -18.27 1.83 -8.80
N ASP A 69 -18.51 2.65 -9.83
CA ASP A 69 -19.42 2.33 -10.93
C ASP A 69 -18.96 1.09 -11.71
N ILE A 70 -17.67 0.95 -12.00
CA ILE A 70 -17.15 -0.22 -12.73
C ILE A 70 -16.92 -1.45 -11.84
N SER A 71 -16.88 -1.30 -10.52
CA SER A 71 -16.64 -2.39 -9.56
C SER A 71 -17.88 -2.86 -8.81
N THR A 72 -19.02 -2.17 -8.92
CA THR A 72 -20.26 -2.56 -8.22
C THR A 72 -21.11 -3.50 -9.07
N PRO A 73 -21.35 -4.75 -8.63
CA PRO A 73 -22.20 -5.69 -9.35
C PRO A 73 -23.61 -5.14 -9.59
N GLY A 74 -24.10 -5.27 -10.83
CA GLY A 74 -25.39 -4.72 -11.25
C GLY A 74 -25.31 -3.30 -11.83
N SER A 75 -24.16 -2.61 -11.76
CA SER A 75 -23.93 -1.44 -12.59
C SER A 75 -23.91 -1.85 -14.07
N PRO A 76 -24.50 -1.05 -14.99
CA PRO A 76 -24.34 -1.25 -16.43
C PRO A 76 -22.88 -1.13 -16.90
N ASN A 77 -21.98 -0.59 -16.07
CA ASN A 77 -20.56 -0.43 -16.35
C ASN A 77 -19.66 -1.41 -15.59
N TYR A 78 -20.22 -2.37 -14.86
CA TYR A 78 -19.44 -3.39 -14.16
C TYR A 78 -18.44 -4.08 -15.11
N GLY A 79 -17.17 -4.15 -14.70
CA GLY A 79 -16.08 -4.78 -15.46
C GLY A 79 -15.63 -4.02 -16.72
N LYS A 80 -16.18 -2.83 -17.01
CA LYS A 80 -15.73 -1.97 -18.12
C LYS A 80 -14.51 -1.14 -17.69
N HIS A 81 -13.41 -1.83 -17.43
CA HIS A 81 -12.15 -1.21 -17.04
C HIS A 81 -11.58 -0.32 -18.15
N LEU A 82 -10.89 0.74 -17.74
CA LEU A 82 -10.18 1.62 -18.66
C LEU A 82 -8.92 0.94 -19.18
N SER A 83 -8.52 1.27 -20.41
CA SER A 83 -7.13 1.05 -20.83
C SER A 83 -6.19 2.01 -20.10
N ARG A 84 -4.89 1.66 -19.99
CA ARG A 84 -3.86 2.56 -19.43
C ARG A 84 -3.84 3.93 -20.11
N LYS A 85 -4.08 3.97 -21.43
CA LYS A 85 -4.14 5.22 -22.20
C LYS A 85 -5.35 6.08 -21.82
N GLU A 86 -6.50 5.47 -21.62
CA GLU A 86 -7.71 6.18 -21.17
C GLU A 86 -7.54 6.70 -19.74
N ALA A 87 -7.00 5.89 -18.83
CA ALA A 87 -6.69 6.32 -17.47
C ALA A 87 -5.69 7.49 -17.46
N ALA A 88 -4.58 7.40 -18.21
CA ALA A 88 -3.62 8.49 -18.32
C ALA A 88 -4.24 9.79 -18.87
N ALA A 89 -5.12 9.70 -19.88
CA ALA A 89 -5.81 10.85 -20.44
C ALA A 89 -6.84 11.45 -19.47
N LEU A 90 -7.51 10.62 -18.66
CA LEU A 90 -8.51 11.03 -17.68
C LEU A 90 -7.92 11.94 -16.59
N PHE A 91 -6.69 11.66 -16.15
CA PHE A 91 -6.00 12.35 -15.06
C PHE A 91 -5.02 13.45 -15.50
N ALA A 92 -4.77 13.57 -16.81
CA ALA A 92 -3.86 14.56 -17.37
C ALA A 92 -4.30 16.00 -17.07
N VAL A 93 -3.34 16.86 -16.72
CA VAL A 93 -3.59 18.29 -16.55
C VAL A 93 -3.71 19.00 -17.90
N GLU A 94 -4.59 20.01 -17.96
CA GLU A 94 -4.80 20.80 -19.17
C GLU A 94 -3.54 21.55 -19.62
N ASP A 95 -3.32 21.63 -20.93
CA ASP A 95 -2.13 22.29 -21.51
C ASP A 95 -2.00 23.76 -21.09
N LYS A 96 -3.12 24.47 -20.91
CA LYS A 96 -3.12 25.86 -20.43
C LYS A 96 -2.52 26.00 -19.03
N SER A 97 -2.83 25.06 -18.15
CA SER A 97 -2.31 25.04 -16.77
C SER A 97 -0.81 24.72 -16.77
N ILE A 98 -0.38 23.78 -17.62
CA ILE A 98 1.03 23.45 -17.83
C ILE A 98 1.80 24.67 -18.35
N ASP A 99 1.26 25.38 -19.34
CA ASP A 99 1.88 26.56 -19.91
C ASP A 99 1.98 27.71 -18.90
N THR A 100 0.99 27.85 -18.01
CA THR A 100 1.03 28.81 -16.90
C THR A 100 2.24 28.56 -15.99
N ILE A 101 2.48 27.29 -15.63
CA ILE A 101 3.64 26.91 -14.80
C ILE A 101 4.95 27.10 -15.57
N LYS A 102 5.02 26.69 -16.84
CA LYS A 102 6.22 26.90 -17.69
C LYS A 102 6.59 28.39 -17.78
N GLN A 103 5.61 29.26 -18.01
CA GLN A 103 5.83 30.71 -18.07
C GLN A 103 6.36 31.26 -16.75
N TRP A 104 5.81 30.80 -15.61
CA TRP A 104 6.32 31.17 -14.29
C TRP A 104 7.76 30.70 -14.06
N LEU A 105 8.09 29.46 -14.42
CA LEU A 105 9.43 28.90 -14.29
C LEU A 105 10.45 29.71 -15.12
N VAL A 106 10.14 29.99 -16.38
CA VAL A 106 10.99 30.80 -17.26
C VAL A 106 11.15 32.22 -16.75
N LYS A 107 10.06 32.86 -16.28
CA LYS A 107 10.10 34.19 -15.66
C LYS A 107 10.92 34.21 -14.37
N SER A 108 11.02 33.08 -13.68
CA SER A 108 11.88 32.89 -12.51
C SER A 108 13.34 32.56 -12.87
N GLY A 109 13.68 32.61 -14.16
CA GLY A 109 15.04 32.46 -14.70
C GLY A 109 15.42 31.02 -15.08
N VAL A 110 14.48 30.07 -15.03
CA VAL A 110 14.75 28.67 -15.41
C VAL A 110 14.88 28.58 -16.93
N ASP A 111 15.92 27.93 -17.43
CA ASP A 111 16.05 27.68 -18.87
C ASP A 111 14.89 26.79 -19.33
N ALA A 112 14.18 27.19 -20.38
CA ALA A 112 13.08 26.42 -20.94
C ALA A 112 13.48 24.97 -21.31
N LYS A 113 14.75 24.75 -21.68
CA LYS A 113 15.30 23.41 -21.97
C LYS A 113 15.48 22.54 -20.73
N ALA A 114 15.55 23.15 -19.54
CA ALA A 114 15.65 22.44 -18.26
C ALA A 114 14.28 22.06 -17.69
N ILE A 115 13.18 22.41 -18.37
CA ILE A 115 11.82 22.10 -17.96
C ILE A 115 11.32 20.90 -18.77
N SER A 116 10.96 19.80 -18.09
CA SER A 116 10.29 18.66 -18.71
C SER A 116 8.91 18.42 -18.09
N VAL A 117 7.98 17.95 -18.92
CA VAL A 117 6.65 17.50 -18.50
C VAL A 117 6.57 16.01 -18.79
N ASN A 118 6.06 15.22 -17.86
CA ASN A 118 5.92 13.77 -18.10
C ASN A 118 4.80 13.48 -19.12
N PRO A 119 4.82 12.30 -19.79
CA PRO A 119 3.86 11.97 -20.85
C PRO A 119 2.38 12.04 -20.44
N THR A 120 2.11 11.74 -19.17
CA THR A 120 0.78 11.76 -18.58
C THR A 120 0.35 13.13 -18.07
N LYS A 121 1.22 14.15 -18.18
CA LYS A 121 0.93 15.56 -17.84
C LYS A 121 0.50 15.78 -16.39
N THR A 122 1.08 15.03 -15.47
CA THR A 122 0.79 15.09 -14.03
C THR A 122 1.96 15.64 -13.22
N TRP A 123 3.12 15.82 -13.87
CA TRP A 123 4.33 16.31 -13.23
C TRP A 123 5.21 17.13 -14.15
N MET A 124 5.95 18.05 -13.52
CA MET A 124 7.01 18.80 -14.17
C MET A 124 8.33 18.63 -13.42
N THR A 125 9.43 18.49 -14.15
CA THR A 125 10.78 18.44 -13.58
C THR A 125 11.58 19.64 -14.05
N VAL A 126 12.34 20.23 -13.13
CA VAL A 126 13.21 21.37 -13.33
C VAL A 126 14.57 21.05 -12.72
N ASN A 127 15.68 21.33 -13.39
CA ASN A 127 17.01 21.26 -12.77
C ASN A 127 17.65 22.64 -12.74
N ALA A 128 17.94 23.15 -11.55
CA ALA A 128 18.51 24.49 -11.38
C ALA A 128 19.37 24.61 -10.10
N PRO A 129 20.23 25.63 -9.99
CA PRO A 129 20.97 25.92 -8.76
C PRO A 129 20.04 26.20 -7.57
N VAL A 130 20.39 25.73 -6.38
CA VAL A 130 19.60 25.93 -5.14
C VAL A 130 19.25 27.40 -4.92
N GLN A 131 20.20 28.33 -5.10
CA GLN A 131 19.93 29.77 -4.93
C GLN A 131 18.79 30.30 -5.80
N GLN A 132 18.62 29.71 -6.99
CA GLN A 132 17.57 30.09 -7.91
C GLN A 132 16.24 29.50 -7.48
N LEU A 133 16.22 28.22 -7.07
CA LEU A 133 15.04 27.55 -6.52
C LEU A 133 14.54 28.25 -5.26
N GLU A 134 15.45 28.61 -4.35
CA GLU A 134 15.13 29.36 -3.13
C GLU A 134 14.48 30.71 -3.42
N LYS A 135 14.96 31.44 -4.44
CA LYS A 135 14.36 32.71 -4.87
C LYS A 135 12.97 32.49 -5.49
N MET A 136 12.83 31.48 -6.34
CA MET A 136 11.58 31.14 -7.04
C MET A 136 10.47 30.72 -6.06
N LEU A 137 10.81 29.87 -5.10
CA LEU A 137 9.91 29.28 -4.10
C LEU A 137 9.85 30.08 -2.79
N LYS A 138 10.60 31.17 -2.68
CA LYS A 138 10.76 31.98 -1.45
C LYS A 138 11.02 31.15 -0.21
N THR A 139 12.08 30.35 -0.29
CA THR A 139 12.40 29.36 0.72
C THR A 139 13.90 29.28 1.01
N ARG A 140 14.26 28.40 1.94
CA ARG A 140 15.63 28.01 2.25
C ARG A 140 15.73 26.50 2.32
N TYR A 141 16.60 25.92 1.50
CA TYR A 141 16.82 24.48 1.48
C TYR A 141 17.84 24.08 2.54
N HIS A 142 17.50 23.04 3.29
CA HIS A 142 18.39 22.43 4.27
C HIS A 142 18.46 20.92 4.06
N THR A 143 19.51 20.35 4.62
CA THR A 143 19.57 18.91 4.88
C THR A 143 18.79 18.59 6.16
N TYR A 144 18.14 17.45 6.20
CA TYR A 144 17.32 16.96 7.31
C TYR A 144 17.68 15.50 7.57
N ARG A 145 17.97 15.14 8.82
CA ARG A 145 18.28 13.76 9.17
C ARG A 145 17.08 13.10 9.82
N ASN A 146 16.60 12.01 9.22
CA ASN A 146 15.54 11.19 9.80
C ASN A 146 16.05 10.54 11.10
N VAL A 147 15.36 10.78 12.21
CA VAL A 147 15.77 10.28 13.54
C VAL A 147 15.45 8.80 13.77
N ILE A 148 14.74 8.16 12.83
CA ILE A 148 14.41 6.74 12.82
C ILE A 148 15.40 6.02 11.90
N SER A 149 15.41 6.36 10.61
CA SER A 149 16.21 5.66 9.60
C SER A 149 17.68 6.10 9.56
N GLY A 150 18.03 7.24 10.14
CA GLY A 150 19.38 7.83 10.06
C GLY A 150 19.72 8.42 8.69
N ALA A 151 18.82 8.33 7.70
CA ALA A 151 19.04 8.81 6.34
C ALA A 151 18.93 10.34 6.25
N ASP A 152 19.80 10.92 5.43
CA ASP A 152 19.72 12.35 5.10
C ASP A 152 18.75 12.59 3.97
N HIS A 153 18.06 13.71 4.08
CA HIS A 153 17.11 14.22 3.13
C HIS A 153 17.37 15.71 2.88
N VAL A 154 16.88 16.24 1.77
CA VAL A 154 16.89 17.66 1.43
C VAL A 154 15.45 18.15 1.32
N GLY A 155 15.22 19.38 1.75
CA GLY A 155 13.93 20.06 1.55
C GLY A 155 13.86 21.35 2.35
N THR A 156 12.67 21.72 2.81
CA THR A 156 12.45 22.96 3.54
C THR A 156 11.30 22.87 4.54
N ASP A 157 11.20 23.86 5.44
CA ASP A 157 10.12 23.99 6.41
C ASP A 157 8.87 24.64 5.80
N GLN A 158 9.03 25.48 4.78
CA GLN A 158 7.89 26.08 4.08
C GLN A 158 8.34 26.61 2.72
N TYR A 159 7.41 26.72 1.78
CA TYR A 159 7.67 27.41 0.53
C TYR A 159 6.41 28.07 -0.02
N SER A 160 6.61 29.03 -0.90
CA SER A 160 5.55 29.84 -1.51
C SER A 160 5.54 29.68 -3.02
N LEU A 161 4.34 29.77 -3.60
CA LEU A 161 4.11 29.79 -5.04
C LEU A 161 3.25 31.00 -5.39
N PRO A 162 3.37 31.58 -6.61
CA PRO A 162 2.39 32.55 -7.09
C PRO A 162 0.98 31.99 -6.98
N LYS A 163 -0.01 32.83 -6.65
CA LYS A 163 -1.41 32.39 -6.44
C LYS A 163 -1.92 31.46 -7.54
N GLU A 164 -1.75 31.85 -8.81
CA GLU A 164 -2.21 31.09 -9.98
C GLU A 164 -1.51 29.72 -10.11
N VAL A 165 -0.21 29.65 -9.81
CA VAL A 165 0.56 28.40 -9.82
C VAL A 165 0.15 27.50 -8.66
N SER A 166 -0.03 28.09 -7.48
CA SER A 166 -0.45 27.38 -6.26
C SER A 166 -1.85 26.77 -6.39
N GLU A 167 -2.67 27.24 -7.32
CA GLU A 167 -3.99 26.65 -7.61
C GLU A 167 -3.89 25.39 -8.46
N ILE A 168 -2.78 25.19 -9.20
CA ILE A 168 -2.53 24.08 -10.12
C ILE A 168 -1.56 23.04 -9.55
N VAL A 169 -0.68 23.44 -8.63
CA VAL A 169 0.31 22.56 -8.00
C VAL A 169 -0.27 21.92 -6.74
N ASP A 170 -0.03 20.63 -6.55
CA ASP A 170 -0.30 19.91 -5.31
C ASP A 170 0.82 20.12 -4.30
N PHE A 171 2.06 19.78 -4.68
CA PHE A 171 3.25 19.98 -3.86
C PHE A 171 4.53 19.98 -4.71
N VAL A 172 5.67 20.29 -4.10
CA VAL A 172 7.00 20.21 -4.74
C VAL A 172 7.92 19.29 -3.95
N VAL A 173 8.81 18.59 -4.67
CA VAL A 173 9.82 17.70 -4.10
C VAL A 173 11.16 18.00 -4.79
N PRO A 174 12.26 18.30 -4.07
CA PRO A 174 12.33 18.46 -2.63
C PRO A 174 11.56 19.72 -2.16
N GLY A 175 10.77 19.60 -1.11
CA GLY A 175 9.93 20.68 -0.55
C GLY A 175 9.65 20.46 0.93
N VAL A 176 8.40 20.64 1.37
CA VAL A 176 7.97 20.15 2.70
C VAL A 176 8.03 18.61 2.71
N ASN A 177 7.63 17.99 1.59
CA ASN A 177 7.93 16.61 1.27
C ASN A 177 9.44 16.50 0.95
N LEU A 178 10.19 15.94 1.89
CA LEU A 178 11.65 15.84 1.85
C LEU A 178 12.09 14.79 0.82
N ALA A 179 13.22 15.05 0.15
CA ALA A 179 13.81 14.11 -0.78
C ALA A 179 15.07 13.47 -0.18
N LYS A 180 15.12 12.15 -0.08
CA LYS A 180 16.28 11.39 0.38
C LYS A 180 17.52 11.68 -0.47
N VAL A 181 18.69 11.72 0.18
CA VAL A 181 19.99 11.95 -0.47
C VAL A 181 20.87 10.74 -0.23
N LYS A 182 21.62 10.31 -1.26
CA LYS A 182 22.66 9.29 -1.14
C LYS A 182 23.87 9.85 -0.38
N THR A 183 23.82 9.86 0.94
CA THR A 183 24.99 10.00 1.82
C THR A 183 25.32 8.63 2.45
N ARG A 184 26.52 8.46 3.03
CA ARG A 184 26.79 7.30 3.91
C ARG A 184 25.81 7.41 5.07
N ALA A 185 24.72 6.64 5.03
CA ALA A 185 23.73 6.62 6.09
C ALA A 185 24.44 6.37 7.43
N ALA A 186 24.18 7.22 8.42
CA ALA A 186 24.60 6.92 9.77
C ALA A 186 23.83 5.66 10.23
N PRO A 187 24.42 4.80 11.08
CA PRO A 187 23.68 3.69 11.65
C PRO A 187 22.41 4.22 12.35
N PRO A 188 21.25 3.55 12.21
CA PRO A 188 20.04 3.95 12.91
C PRO A 188 20.30 4.00 14.42
N PRO A 189 19.67 4.92 15.17
CA PRO A 189 19.80 4.95 16.62
C PRO A 189 19.41 3.59 17.23
N LYS A 190 20.17 3.11 18.22
CA LYS A 190 19.86 1.86 18.92
C LYS A 190 18.43 1.89 19.47
N GLY A 191 17.61 0.90 19.11
CA GLY A 191 16.24 0.72 19.62
C GLY A 191 15.12 1.34 18.78
N LYS A 192 15.40 1.90 17.59
CA LYS A 192 14.38 2.30 16.61
C LYS A 192 14.54 1.45 15.35
N THR A 193 13.72 0.43 15.20
CA THR A 193 13.69 -0.39 13.98
C THR A 193 13.05 0.44 12.85
N PRO A 194 13.72 0.58 11.69
CA PRO A 194 13.04 1.02 10.47
C PRO A 194 11.98 -0.03 10.09
N PHE A 195 10.93 0.41 9.39
CA PHE A 195 9.96 -0.42 8.68
C PHE A 195 10.65 -1.66 8.11
N ALA A 196 10.24 -2.84 8.57
CA ALA A 196 10.79 -4.12 8.18
C ALA A 196 9.73 -4.89 7.38
N ALA A 197 10.13 -5.87 6.58
CA ALA A 197 9.18 -6.90 6.15
C ALA A 197 8.49 -7.44 7.40
N ILE A 198 7.16 -7.61 7.34
CA ILE A 198 6.37 -8.18 8.44
C ILE A 198 6.57 -9.71 8.38
N TRP A 199 7.83 -10.15 8.48
CA TRP A 199 8.18 -11.55 8.34
C TRP A 199 8.11 -12.25 9.69
N GLU A 200 7.31 -13.31 9.76
CA GLU A 200 7.38 -14.24 10.87
C GLU A 200 8.62 -15.13 10.76
N GLY A 201 9.52 -14.99 11.73
CA GLY A 201 10.69 -15.85 11.90
C GLY A 201 10.39 -17.34 11.73
N LEU A 202 11.21 -18.04 10.95
CA LEU A 202 11.09 -19.48 10.76
C LEU A 202 11.10 -20.21 12.11
N ARG A 203 10.00 -20.88 12.44
CA ARG A 203 9.86 -21.75 13.60
C ARG A 203 10.32 -23.15 13.21
N ASP A 204 11.25 -23.71 13.99
CA ASP A 204 11.75 -25.06 13.75
C ASP A 204 10.64 -26.11 13.91
N LEU A 205 10.63 -27.11 13.03
CA LEU A 205 9.73 -28.26 13.14
C LEU A 205 10.11 -29.10 14.37
N THR A 206 9.11 -29.44 15.18
CA THR A 206 9.24 -30.47 16.22
C THR A 206 9.55 -31.84 15.61
N ALA A 207 10.03 -32.78 16.43
CA ALA A 207 10.33 -34.15 15.96
C ALA A 207 9.08 -34.85 15.36
N GLU A 208 7.90 -34.58 15.91
CA GLU A 208 6.63 -35.09 15.39
C GLU A 208 6.28 -34.46 14.03
N GLN A 209 6.37 -33.13 13.94
CA GLN A 209 6.14 -32.41 12.69
C GLN A 209 7.10 -32.83 11.57
N GLN A 210 8.35 -33.13 11.88
CA GLN A 210 9.31 -33.66 10.91
C GLN A 210 8.85 -35.00 10.31
N GLN A 211 8.16 -35.85 11.07
CA GLN A 211 7.59 -37.10 10.55
C GLN A 211 6.35 -36.82 9.68
N ILE A 212 5.53 -35.84 10.07
CA ILE A 212 4.34 -35.44 9.30
C ILE A 212 4.73 -34.91 7.92
N VAL A 213 5.76 -34.07 7.85
CA VAL A 213 6.22 -33.43 6.60
C VAL A 213 6.72 -34.43 5.55
N VAL A 214 7.07 -35.67 5.95
CA VAL A 214 7.38 -36.75 5.00
C VAL A 214 6.21 -37.02 4.05
N ASN A 215 4.97 -36.80 4.49
CA ASN A 215 3.78 -36.81 3.66
C ASN A 215 3.01 -35.49 3.79
N ALA A 216 3.63 -34.37 3.42
CA ALA A 216 3.06 -33.02 3.50
C ALA A 216 1.78 -32.81 2.65
N THR A 217 1.34 -33.81 1.89
CA THR A 217 0.07 -33.77 1.15
C THR A 217 -1.12 -34.35 1.93
N SER A 218 -0.88 -34.95 3.10
CA SER A 218 -1.96 -35.43 3.98
C SER A 218 -2.76 -34.27 4.57
N LEU A 219 -4.06 -34.49 4.77
CA LEU A 219 -4.97 -33.53 5.41
C LEU A 219 -5.17 -33.79 6.91
N ASP A 220 -4.54 -34.85 7.45
CA ASP A 220 -4.76 -35.30 8.83
C ASP A 220 -4.22 -34.34 9.89
N HIS A 221 -3.32 -33.43 9.50
CA HIS A 221 -2.54 -32.56 10.39
C HIS A 221 -2.64 -31.07 10.01
N CYS A 222 -3.71 -30.68 9.32
CA CYS A 222 -3.94 -29.28 8.94
C CYS A 222 -4.21 -28.35 10.15
N ASP A 223 -4.26 -28.86 11.38
CA ASP A 223 -4.31 -28.08 12.61
C ASP A 223 -2.92 -27.69 13.14
N THR A 224 -1.85 -28.36 12.69
CA THR A 224 -0.48 -28.17 13.20
C THR A 224 0.53 -27.81 12.12
N ILE A 225 0.27 -28.17 10.85
CA ILE A 225 1.06 -27.80 9.69
C ILE A 225 0.11 -27.48 8.54
N ILE A 226 0.07 -26.21 8.13
CA ILE A 226 -0.67 -25.77 6.95
C ILE A 226 0.19 -25.95 5.71
N THR A 227 -0.27 -26.80 4.79
CA THR A 227 0.35 -27.01 3.48
C THR A 227 -0.61 -26.53 2.37
N PRO A 228 -0.15 -26.44 1.10
CA PRO A 228 -1.04 -26.11 0.00
C PRO A 228 -2.24 -27.04 -0.14
N ALA A 229 -2.07 -28.32 0.21
CA ALA A 229 -3.18 -29.28 0.22
C ALA A 229 -4.23 -28.91 1.29
N CYS A 230 -3.79 -28.49 2.48
CA CYS A 230 -4.69 -27.98 3.52
C CYS A 230 -5.44 -26.74 3.04
N ILE A 231 -4.75 -25.75 2.49
CA ILE A 231 -5.36 -24.51 1.99
C ILE A 231 -6.42 -24.81 0.92
N GLN A 232 -6.09 -25.66 -0.05
CA GLN A 232 -7.02 -26.08 -1.10
C GLN A 232 -8.25 -26.80 -0.52
N ALA A 233 -8.05 -27.68 0.46
CA ALA A 233 -9.13 -28.45 1.06
C ALA A 233 -10.06 -27.58 1.94
N ILE A 234 -9.49 -26.67 2.73
CA ILE A 234 -10.22 -25.78 3.65
C ILE A 234 -11.09 -24.79 2.87
N TYR A 235 -10.56 -24.17 1.82
CA TYR A 235 -11.29 -23.19 1.02
C TYR A 235 -12.04 -23.77 -0.18
N GLY A 236 -11.91 -25.08 -0.44
CA GLY A 236 -12.55 -25.74 -1.57
C GLY A 236 -11.98 -25.32 -2.93
N ILE A 237 -10.69 -25.03 -3.00
CA ILE A 237 -10.01 -24.57 -4.21
C ILE A 237 -9.66 -25.80 -5.07
N PRO A 238 -10.17 -25.90 -6.31
CA PRO A 238 -9.81 -26.97 -7.22
C PRO A 238 -8.37 -26.83 -7.71
N LYS A 239 -7.79 -27.93 -8.19
CA LYS A 239 -6.50 -27.88 -8.88
C LYS A 239 -6.59 -27.06 -10.16
N GLY A 240 -5.53 -26.32 -10.46
CA GLY A 240 -5.39 -25.67 -11.75
C GLY A 240 -5.23 -26.63 -12.90
N VAL A 241 -5.75 -26.23 -14.06
CA VAL A 241 -5.80 -27.06 -15.26
C VAL A 241 -5.21 -26.39 -16.50
N GLN A 242 -5.09 -25.06 -16.49
CA GLN A 242 -4.63 -24.27 -17.63
C GLN A 242 -3.89 -23.02 -17.13
N SER A 243 -3.12 -22.42 -18.04
CA SER A 243 -2.48 -21.13 -17.83
C SER A 243 -2.93 -20.16 -18.92
N ASN A 244 -2.91 -18.88 -18.60
CA ASN A 244 -3.21 -17.81 -19.52
C ASN A 244 -2.13 -16.73 -19.38
N ILE A 245 -1.36 -16.49 -20.44
CA ILE A 245 -0.29 -15.49 -20.45
C ILE A 245 -0.74 -14.05 -20.10
N THR A 246 -2.04 -13.78 -20.14
CA THR A 246 -2.63 -12.48 -19.74
C THR A 246 -3.10 -12.45 -18.29
N ASN A 247 -2.94 -13.54 -17.54
CA ASN A 247 -3.37 -13.69 -16.14
C ASN A 247 -2.25 -14.11 -15.16
N PRO A 248 -0.98 -13.68 -15.31
CA PRO A 248 -0.01 -13.93 -14.26
C PRO A 248 -0.42 -13.24 -12.96
N MET A 249 -0.07 -13.84 -11.83
CA MET A 249 -0.18 -13.20 -10.51
C MET A 249 1.11 -12.44 -10.18
N GLY A 250 0.98 -11.17 -9.76
CA GLY A 250 2.11 -10.32 -9.40
C GLY A 250 2.43 -10.36 -7.91
N PHE A 251 3.70 -10.26 -7.59
CA PHE A 251 4.23 -10.09 -6.22
C PHE A 251 5.09 -8.85 -6.19
N PHE A 252 4.89 -8.00 -5.19
CA PHE A 252 5.79 -6.88 -4.93
C PHE A 252 6.75 -7.24 -3.80
N GLU A 253 8.06 -7.11 -4.06
CA GLU A 253 9.09 -7.42 -3.07
C GLU A 253 10.11 -6.28 -2.94
N SER A 254 10.56 -6.01 -1.71
CA SER A 254 11.43 -4.87 -1.41
C SER A 254 12.35 -5.12 -0.21
N ILE A 255 13.07 -4.09 0.22
CA ILE A 255 13.97 -4.10 1.39
C ILE A 255 15.09 -5.16 1.31
N ASN A 256 15.42 -5.62 0.10
CA ASN A 256 16.34 -6.75 -0.17
C ASN A 256 15.85 -8.11 0.36
N ASP A 257 14.56 -8.26 0.62
CA ASP A 257 13.93 -9.59 0.68
C ASP A 257 13.78 -10.07 -0.77
N VAL A 258 14.38 -11.22 -1.08
CA VAL A 258 14.48 -11.79 -2.42
C VAL A 258 14.44 -13.31 -2.31
N TYR A 259 13.58 -13.95 -3.09
CA TYR A 259 13.39 -15.40 -3.05
C TYR A 259 14.65 -16.19 -3.47
N SER A 260 14.71 -17.46 -3.04
CA SER A 260 15.66 -18.46 -3.54
C SER A 260 14.96 -19.53 -4.36
N GLN A 261 15.43 -19.76 -5.58
CA GLN A 261 14.88 -20.84 -6.43
C GLN A 261 15.12 -22.22 -5.81
N GLU A 262 16.24 -22.43 -5.12
CA GLU A 262 16.55 -23.68 -4.44
C GLU A 262 15.63 -23.94 -3.24
N ASP A 263 15.23 -22.89 -2.52
CA ASP A 263 14.24 -23.00 -1.43
C ASP A 263 12.84 -23.30 -2.00
N LEU A 264 12.43 -22.61 -3.08
CA LEU A 264 11.19 -22.95 -3.80
C LEU A 264 11.20 -24.40 -4.28
N ASP A 265 12.29 -24.88 -4.86
CA ASP A 265 12.43 -26.25 -5.34
C ASP A 265 12.35 -27.29 -4.22
N LEU A 266 12.97 -27.01 -3.06
CA LEU A 266 12.84 -27.81 -1.85
C LEU A 266 11.39 -27.88 -1.38
N PHE A 267 10.67 -26.76 -1.42
CA PHE A 267 9.26 -26.71 -1.07
C PHE A 267 8.39 -27.49 -2.07
N TRP A 268 8.56 -27.31 -3.38
CA TRP A 268 7.84 -28.07 -4.41
C TRP A 268 8.03 -29.57 -4.21
N LYS A 269 9.27 -30.02 -4.01
CA LYS A 269 9.59 -31.45 -3.79
C LYS A 269 8.85 -32.03 -2.58
N THR A 270 8.61 -31.20 -1.56
CA THR A 270 8.04 -31.64 -0.28
C THR A 270 6.53 -31.52 -0.26
N ALA A 271 6.00 -30.33 -0.53
CA ALA A 271 4.60 -29.96 -0.26
C ALA A 271 3.75 -29.80 -1.52
N ALA A 272 4.37 -29.64 -2.70
CA ALA A 272 3.65 -29.47 -3.96
C ALA A 272 4.37 -30.16 -5.15
N PRO A 273 4.55 -31.50 -5.11
CA PRO A 273 5.37 -32.22 -6.10
C PRO A 273 4.78 -32.24 -7.52
N TYR A 274 3.57 -31.70 -7.69
CA TYR A 274 2.94 -31.47 -8.99
C TYR A 274 3.43 -30.18 -9.68
N VAL A 275 4.08 -29.28 -8.94
CA VAL A 275 4.78 -28.12 -9.47
C VAL A 275 6.17 -28.59 -9.94
N PRO A 276 6.53 -28.39 -11.23
CA PRO A 276 7.84 -28.77 -11.73
C PRO A 276 8.97 -28.04 -10.99
N GLN A 277 10.08 -28.72 -10.76
CA GLN A 277 11.31 -28.10 -10.24
C GLN A 277 11.80 -27.03 -11.23
N GLY A 278 12.34 -25.93 -10.71
CA GLY A 278 12.71 -24.74 -11.46
C GLY A 278 11.54 -23.81 -11.78
N THR A 279 10.31 -24.12 -11.34
CA THR A 279 9.19 -23.18 -11.43
C THR A 279 9.44 -22.01 -10.49
N GLY A 280 9.43 -20.80 -11.04
CA GLY A 280 9.61 -19.54 -10.35
C GLY A 280 8.99 -18.39 -11.15
N PRO A 281 9.04 -17.16 -10.63
CA PRO A 281 8.43 -16.00 -11.27
C PRO A 281 9.21 -15.51 -12.50
N ASP A 282 8.49 -14.88 -13.43
CA ASP A 282 9.10 -13.93 -14.38
C ASP A 282 9.61 -12.69 -13.61
N LEU A 283 10.75 -12.14 -14.03
CA LEU A 283 11.47 -11.13 -13.25
C LEU A 283 11.32 -9.71 -13.82
N ASP A 284 10.54 -8.88 -13.14
CA ASP A 284 10.43 -7.44 -13.37
C ASP A 284 11.28 -6.68 -12.34
N LEU A 285 12.59 -6.66 -12.58
CA LEU A 285 13.59 -6.09 -11.67
C LEU A 285 13.67 -4.56 -11.79
N ILE A 286 13.22 -3.86 -10.75
CA ILE A 286 13.08 -2.40 -10.70
C ILE A 286 14.34 -1.75 -10.12
N ASN A 287 14.81 -0.69 -10.77
CA ASN A 287 15.88 0.20 -10.29
C ASN A 287 17.20 -0.51 -9.93
N GLY A 288 17.54 -1.58 -10.65
CA GLY A 288 18.78 -2.34 -10.44
C GLY A 288 18.68 -3.45 -9.40
N ALA A 289 17.46 -3.89 -9.07
CA ALA A 289 17.24 -5.07 -8.26
C ALA A 289 17.86 -6.33 -8.89
N THR A 290 18.06 -7.36 -8.07
CA THR A 290 18.57 -8.66 -8.50
C THR A 290 17.76 -9.78 -7.86
N ALA A 291 17.44 -10.83 -8.61
CA ALA A 291 16.83 -12.06 -8.14
C ALA A 291 17.18 -13.22 -9.12
N PRO A 292 17.10 -14.49 -8.71
CA PRO A 292 16.96 -14.96 -7.32
C PRO A 292 18.24 -14.78 -6.51
N ASN A 293 18.15 -15.00 -5.19
CA ASN A 293 19.30 -15.15 -4.30
C ASN A 293 19.58 -16.64 -4.01
N PRO A 294 20.83 -17.00 -3.65
CA PRO A 294 21.11 -18.32 -3.08
C PRO A 294 20.48 -18.43 -1.68
N PRO A 295 20.21 -19.65 -1.16
CA PRO A 295 19.54 -19.86 0.12
C PRO A 295 20.13 -19.07 1.29
N GLU A 296 21.45 -18.90 1.37
CA GLU A 296 22.09 -18.18 2.49
C GLU A 296 21.75 -16.69 2.54
N ARG A 297 21.29 -16.13 1.41
CA ARG A 297 20.87 -14.74 1.24
C ARG A 297 19.39 -14.62 0.86
N ALA A 298 18.63 -15.70 0.95
CA ALA A 298 17.20 -15.68 0.73
C ALA A 298 16.50 -14.77 1.74
N GLY A 299 15.50 -14.05 1.24
CA GLY A 299 14.50 -13.34 2.01
C GLY A 299 13.35 -14.27 2.35
N GLY A 300 12.92 -14.24 3.62
CA GLY A 300 11.92 -15.19 4.12
C GLY A 300 10.50 -14.82 3.70
N GLU A 301 10.28 -13.54 3.42
CA GLU A 301 8.99 -12.99 2.99
C GLU A 301 8.70 -13.40 1.54
N SER A 302 9.64 -13.13 0.63
CA SER A 302 9.50 -13.50 -0.77
C SER A 302 9.36 -15.01 -0.95
N ASP A 303 10.11 -15.81 -0.19
CA ASP A 303 9.99 -17.27 -0.22
C ASP A 303 8.59 -17.72 0.25
N LEU A 304 8.08 -17.17 1.36
CA LEU A 304 6.73 -17.46 1.87
C LEU A 304 5.66 -17.12 0.83
N ASP A 305 5.70 -15.92 0.26
CA ASP A 305 4.73 -15.41 -0.71
C ASP A 305 4.56 -16.37 -1.91
N PHE A 306 5.68 -16.77 -2.53
CA PHE A 306 5.65 -17.69 -3.66
C PHE A 306 5.21 -19.10 -3.26
N GLN A 307 5.66 -19.61 -2.11
CA GLN A 307 5.34 -20.96 -1.64
C GLN A 307 3.86 -21.12 -1.28
N MET A 308 3.21 -20.04 -0.84
CA MET A 308 1.78 -20.05 -0.52
C MET A 308 0.89 -19.92 -1.77
N ALA A 309 1.34 -19.21 -2.81
CA ALA A 309 0.51 -18.94 -3.98
C ALA A 309 0.72 -19.88 -5.17
N ILE A 310 1.98 -20.17 -5.55
CA ILE A 310 2.28 -20.93 -6.78
C ILE A 310 1.57 -22.30 -6.81
N PRO A 311 1.59 -23.11 -5.74
CA PRO A 311 0.88 -24.40 -5.75
C PRO A 311 -0.63 -24.26 -5.98
N ILE A 312 -1.22 -23.16 -5.49
CA ILE A 312 -2.66 -22.91 -5.64
C ILE A 312 -2.97 -22.57 -7.10
N ILE A 313 -2.17 -21.71 -7.74
CA ILE A 313 -2.45 -21.21 -9.10
C ILE A 313 -1.96 -22.09 -10.24
N TYR A 314 -0.95 -22.94 -10.00
CA TYR A 314 -0.30 -23.74 -11.04
C TYR A 314 -1.32 -24.52 -11.90
N PRO A 315 -1.22 -24.49 -13.25
CA PRO A 315 -0.07 -24.07 -14.05
C PRO A 315 -0.01 -22.59 -14.45
N GLU A 316 -0.84 -21.72 -13.89
CA GLU A 316 -0.72 -20.25 -14.09
C GLU A 316 0.64 -19.72 -13.60
N THR A 317 1.13 -18.63 -14.20
CA THR A 317 2.46 -18.08 -13.91
C THR A 317 2.44 -16.91 -12.92
N THR A 318 3.62 -16.55 -12.42
CA THR A 318 3.81 -15.41 -11.52
C THR A 318 4.81 -14.40 -12.09
N VAL A 319 4.71 -13.15 -11.66
CA VAL A 319 5.65 -12.06 -11.97
C VAL A 319 6.14 -11.46 -10.65
N LEU A 320 7.45 -11.29 -10.52
CA LEU A 320 8.10 -10.63 -9.40
C LEU A 320 8.45 -9.18 -9.76
N PHE A 321 7.80 -8.22 -9.11
CA PHE A 321 8.17 -6.80 -9.12
C PHE A 321 9.15 -6.50 -7.97
N GLN A 322 10.42 -6.85 -8.15
CA GLN A 322 11.45 -6.65 -7.13
C GLN A 322 12.03 -5.23 -7.22
N THR A 323 12.04 -4.47 -6.14
CA THR A 323 12.78 -3.20 -6.08
C THR A 323 14.15 -3.36 -5.42
N ALA A 324 15.15 -2.62 -5.91
CA ALA A 324 16.46 -2.55 -5.25
C ALA A 324 16.33 -1.99 -3.83
N GLY A 325 17.12 -2.50 -2.87
CA GLY A 325 17.07 -2.04 -1.48
C GLY A 325 17.25 -0.53 -1.33
N GLY A 326 16.20 0.14 -0.84
CA GLY A 326 16.09 1.61 -0.82
C GLY A 326 15.64 2.21 0.52
N GLY A 327 15.55 1.45 1.61
CA GLY A 327 15.05 1.94 2.91
C GLY A 327 13.54 2.22 2.92
N SER A 328 12.97 2.32 4.12
CA SER A 328 11.54 2.30 4.44
C SER A 328 10.68 3.43 3.88
N ASP A 329 11.27 4.53 3.45
CA ASP A 329 10.57 5.82 3.38
C ASP A 329 9.74 6.02 2.08
N ASP A 330 9.87 5.14 1.08
CA ASP A 330 9.09 5.16 -0.18
C ASP A 330 8.98 3.75 -0.81
N ILE A 331 8.65 2.74 0.01
CA ILE A 331 8.73 1.33 -0.38
C ILE A 331 7.85 1.00 -1.60
N PHE A 332 6.62 1.50 -1.64
CA PHE A 332 5.69 1.26 -2.76
C PHE A 332 5.94 2.17 -3.95
N GLY A 333 6.72 3.23 -3.76
CA GLY A 333 6.85 4.24 -4.78
C GLY A 333 7.62 3.79 -6.01
N ASP A 334 8.64 2.96 -5.81
CA ASP A 334 9.40 2.38 -6.91
C ASP A 334 8.54 1.39 -7.72
N TYR A 335 7.68 0.62 -7.06
CA TYR A 335 6.71 -0.24 -7.74
C TYR A 335 5.69 0.55 -8.53
N LEU A 336 5.00 1.49 -7.88
CA LEU A 336 4.02 2.35 -8.54
C LEU A 336 4.67 3.12 -9.68
N ALA A 337 5.91 3.61 -9.54
CA ALA A 337 6.65 4.24 -10.62
C ALA A 337 6.89 3.30 -11.81
N ALA A 338 7.15 2.02 -11.54
CA ALA A 338 7.49 1.05 -12.56
C ALA A 338 6.27 0.57 -13.36
N VAL A 339 5.10 0.49 -12.72
CA VAL A 339 3.83 0.08 -13.37
C VAL A 339 2.92 1.25 -13.73
N ASP A 340 3.14 2.43 -13.15
CA ASP A 340 2.45 3.68 -13.47
C ASP A 340 3.46 4.83 -13.71
N PRO A 341 3.63 5.28 -14.97
CA PRO A 341 4.52 6.40 -15.27
C PRO A 341 4.13 7.71 -14.59
N ASP A 342 2.90 7.87 -14.07
CA ASP A 342 2.46 9.02 -13.25
C ASP A 342 3.19 9.11 -11.92
N PHE A 343 3.51 7.97 -11.31
CA PHE A 343 4.10 7.91 -9.99
C PHE A 343 5.62 8.06 -10.03
N CYS A 344 6.24 7.77 -11.18
CA CYS A 344 7.68 7.88 -11.36
C CYS A 344 8.28 9.24 -10.96
N PRO A 345 7.57 10.34 -11.15
CA PRO A 345 7.14 11.32 -10.16
C PRO A 345 7.82 11.57 -8.81
N LEU A 346 7.83 10.53 -8.01
CA LEU A 346 8.03 10.62 -6.58
C LEU A 346 9.36 10.07 -6.12
N ASP A 347 10.08 9.23 -6.90
CA ASP A 347 11.37 8.73 -6.39
C ASP A 347 12.31 9.92 -6.06
N PRO A 348 12.62 10.08 -4.77
CA PRO A 348 13.25 11.27 -4.22
C PRO A 348 14.73 11.39 -4.58
N ASN A 349 15.34 10.31 -5.07
CA ASN A 349 16.78 10.25 -5.33
C ASN A 349 17.17 10.68 -6.74
N LEU A 350 16.18 11.04 -7.58
CA LEU A 350 16.40 11.56 -8.93
C LEU A 350 17.31 10.62 -9.75
N ASN A 351 17.12 9.33 -9.54
CA ASN A 351 17.97 8.31 -10.11
C ASN A 351 17.79 8.29 -11.64
N PRO A 352 18.85 8.46 -12.44
CA PRO A 352 18.77 8.38 -13.90
C PRO A 352 18.43 6.97 -14.43
N HIS A 353 18.32 5.95 -13.57
CA HIS A 353 17.92 4.58 -13.91
C HIS A 353 16.41 4.28 -13.79
N LYS A 354 15.55 5.30 -13.63
CA LYS A 354 14.12 5.11 -13.38
C LYS A 354 13.41 4.32 -14.48
N MET A 355 12.88 3.17 -14.10
CA MET A 355 12.09 2.28 -14.96
C MET A 355 10.63 2.72 -15.05
N CYS A 356 10.38 3.99 -15.39
CA CYS A 356 9.03 4.59 -15.38
C CYS A 356 8.05 3.90 -16.34
N GLY A 357 6.99 3.28 -15.81
CA GLY A 357 5.97 2.63 -16.62
C GLY A 357 6.52 1.55 -17.56
N VAL A 358 7.70 1.01 -17.26
CA VAL A 358 8.40 0.01 -18.08
C VAL A 358 7.68 -1.32 -18.03
N PHE A 359 7.07 -1.64 -16.90
CA PHE A 359 6.39 -2.90 -16.69
C PHE A 359 4.88 -2.77 -16.88
N GLN A 360 4.26 -3.89 -17.26
CA GLN A 360 2.81 -4.02 -17.25
C GLN A 360 2.41 -4.59 -15.88
N PRO A 361 1.45 -3.98 -15.18
CA PRO A 361 0.90 -4.59 -13.99
C PRO A 361 0.16 -5.89 -14.35
N THR A 362 0.09 -6.80 -13.39
CA THR A 362 -0.69 -8.04 -13.46
C THR A 362 -2.16 -7.82 -13.08
N ASN A 363 -3.06 -8.75 -13.42
CA ASN A 363 -4.49 -8.63 -13.05
C ASN A 363 -4.70 -8.68 -11.53
N VAL A 364 -3.81 -9.36 -10.80
CA VAL A 364 -3.79 -9.46 -9.34
C VAL A 364 -2.37 -9.20 -8.86
N VAL A 365 -2.21 -8.39 -7.83
CA VAL A 365 -0.93 -8.12 -7.18
C VAL A 365 -1.07 -8.35 -5.68
N SER A 366 -0.22 -9.21 -5.11
CA SER A 366 -0.07 -9.40 -3.67
C SER A 366 1.04 -8.52 -3.12
N ILE A 367 0.79 -7.92 -1.96
CA ILE A 367 1.71 -7.06 -1.24
C ILE A 367 1.75 -7.49 0.22
N SER A 368 2.85 -8.09 0.65
CA SER A 368 3.02 -8.53 2.05
C SER A 368 3.89 -7.57 2.87
N TYR A 369 3.77 -6.28 2.56
CA TYR A 369 4.47 -5.18 3.23
C TYR A 369 3.46 -4.13 3.68
N GLY A 370 3.74 -3.51 4.81
CA GLY A 370 2.91 -2.44 5.37
C GLY A 370 3.55 -1.88 6.63
N GLY A 371 2.92 -0.86 7.20
CA GLY A 371 3.29 -0.32 8.48
C GLY A 371 2.35 0.77 8.95
N PRO A 372 2.71 1.55 9.97
CA PRO A 372 1.75 2.39 10.65
C PRO A 372 1.29 3.55 9.77
N GLU A 373 -0.03 3.70 9.60
CA GLU A 373 -0.68 4.84 8.96
C GLU A 373 -0.21 6.12 9.65
N ASP A 374 0.54 6.98 8.95
CA ASP A 374 1.09 8.19 9.54
C ASP A 374 0.09 9.36 9.47
N PRO A 375 -0.61 9.73 10.56
CA PRO A 375 -1.55 10.85 10.54
C PRO A 375 -0.87 12.21 10.29
N SER A 376 0.46 12.28 10.35
CA SER A 376 1.21 13.47 9.94
C SER A 376 1.46 13.53 8.42
N ASP A 377 1.35 12.41 7.69
CA ASP A 377 1.48 12.37 6.23
C ASP A 377 0.18 12.05 5.46
N VAL A 378 -0.85 12.84 5.71
CA VAL A 378 -2.15 12.75 5.03
C VAL A 378 -2.04 12.87 3.51
N ALA A 379 -1.25 13.84 3.02
CA ALA A 379 -1.13 14.10 1.60
C ALA A 379 -0.40 12.97 0.85
N GLY A 380 0.71 12.47 1.41
CA GLY A 380 1.44 11.33 0.87
C GLY A 380 0.59 10.06 0.86
N SER A 381 -0.06 9.75 1.99
CA SER A 381 -0.94 8.58 2.12
C SER A 381 -2.08 8.61 1.10
N LYS A 382 -2.76 9.76 0.95
CA LYS A 382 -3.83 9.90 -0.05
C LYS A 382 -3.32 9.79 -1.47
N ARG A 383 -2.14 10.34 -1.77
CA ARG A 383 -1.56 10.25 -3.11
C ARG A 383 -1.25 8.80 -3.48
N LEU A 384 -0.57 8.08 -2.59
CA LEU A 384 -0.26 6.66 -2.77
C LEU A 384 -1.54 5.84 -2.96
N CYS A 385 -2.53 6.03 -2.09
CA CYS A 385 -3.79 5.31 -2.18
C CYS A 385 -4.57 5.64 -3.47
N ASN A 386 -4.50 6.88 -3.96
CA ASN A 386 -5.10 7.27 -5.24
C ASN A 386 -4.45 6.58 -6.45
N GLU A 387 -3.20 6.13 -6.38
CA GLU A 387 -2.63 5.34 -7.47
C GLU A 387 -3.20 3.92 -7.49
N PHE A 388 -3.40 3.30 -6.33
CA PHE A 388 -4.12 2.02 -6.26
C PHE A 388 -5.55 2.15 -6.78
N MET A 389 -6.21 3.29 -6.58
CA MET A 389 -7.49 3.60 -7.24
C MET A 389 -7.37 3.57 -8.77
N LYS A 390 -6.30 4.14 -9.35
CA LYS A 390 -6.07 4.13 -10.80
C LYS A 390 -5.77 2.72 -11.31
N LEU A 391 -5.01 1.92 -10.55
CA LEU A 391 -4.83 0.49 -10.86
C LEU A 391 -6.18 -0.24 -10.87
N GLY A 392 -7.05 0.04 -9.89
CA GLY A 392 -8.43 -0.45 -9.88
C GLY A 392 -9.23 -0.02 -11.12
N LEU A 393 -9.08 1.23 -11.58
CA LEU A 393 -9.77 1.73 -12.78
C LEU A 393 -9.37 0.99 -14.06
N ILE A 394 -8.17 0.43 -14.11
CA ILE A 394 -7.69 -0.38 -15.24
C ILE A 394 -7.84 -1.89 -15.01
N GLY A 395 -8.60 -2.30 -13.97
CA GLY A 395 -9.00 -3.68 -13.77
C GLY A 395 -8.04 -4.53 -12.94
N ILE A 396 -7.15 -3.92 -12.17
CA ILE A 396 -6.20 -4.62 -11.31
C ILE A 396 -6.81 -4.81 -9.94
N THR A 397 -6.59 -6.00 -9.38
CA THR A 397 -6.90 -6.33 -7.99
C THR A 397 -5.62 -6.21 -7.17
N THR A 398 -5.58 -5.32 -6.19
CA THR A 398 -4.47 -5.26 -5.22
C THR A 398 -4.94 -5.82 -3.90
N VAL A 399 -4.22 -6.82 -3.40
CA VAL A 399 -4.42 -7.39 -2.07
C VAL A 399 -3.19 -7.07 -1.22
N ALA A 400 -3.39 -6.69 0.04
CA ALA A 400 -2.30 -6.43 0.96
C ALA A 400 -2.54 -7.07 2.32
N SER A 401 -1.46 -7.52 2.96
CA SER A 401 -1.48 -7.98 4.35
C SER A 401 -1.99 -6.86 5.27
N SER A 402 -2.79 -7.19 6.29
CA SER A 402 -3.36 -6.18 7.20
C SER A 402 -2.44 -5.83 8.38
N GLY A 403 -1.31 -6.53 8.52
CA GLY A 403 -0.32 -6.36 9.59
C GLY A 403 -0.38 -7.46 10.66
N ASP A 404 0.67 -7.59 11.47
CA ASP A 404 0.80 -8.70 12.44
C ASP A 404 0.95 -8.22 13.89
N SER A 405 0.40 -7.05 14.19
CA SER A 405 0.56 -6.36 15.48
C SER A 405 -0.75 -5.94 16.15
N GLY A 406 -1.86 -6.56 15.71
CA GLY A 406 -3.19 -6.25 16.22
C GLY A 406 -3.53 -4.78 15.99
N VAL A 407 -3.74 -4.07 17.10
CA VAL A 407 -4.08 -2.63 17.12
C VAL A 407 -2.87 -1.70 17.35
N ALA A 408 -1.67 -2.27 17.49
CA ALA A 408 -0.41 -1.55 17.65
C ALA A 408 0.42 -1.58 16.35
N ASP A 409 1.51 -0.82 16.30
CA ASP A 409 2.51 -0.98 15.24
C ASP A 409 3.46 -2.17 15.46
N ALA A 410 4.32 -2.45 14.48
CA ALA A 410 5.30 -3.55 14.54
C ALA A 410 6.29 -3.44 15.72
N GLY A 411 6.53 -2.23 16.24
CA GLY A 411 7.34 -2.00 17.43
C GLY A 411 6.56 -2.18 18.74
N ASN A 412 5.32 -2.67 18.67
CA ASN A 412 4.35 -2.71 19.77
C ASN A 412 4.15 -1.31 20.39
N TYR A 413 3.99 -0.29 19.56
CA TYR A 413 3.73 1.08 19.96
C TYR A 413 2.33 1.54 19.55
N CYS A 414 1.72 2.40 20.38
CA CYS A 414 0.41 2.99 20.16
C CYS A 414 0.48 4.52 20.24
N TYR A 415 -0.41 5.20 19.51
CA TYR A 415 -0.42 6.66 19.41
C TYR A 415 -0.90 7.35 20.69
N GLY A 416 -0.74 8.68 20.67
CA GLY A 416 -1.19 9.55 21.75
C GLY A 416 -0.21 9.63 22.92
N PRO A 417 -0.41 10.61 23.82
CA PRO A 417 0.46 10.81 24.98
C PRO A 417 0.40 9.69 26.01
N HIS A 418 -0.66 8.86 25.97
CA HIS A 418 -0.87 7.73 26.87
C HIS A 418 -0.50 6.38 26.24
N HIS A 419 -0.07 6.37 24.97
CA HIS A 419 0.24 5.14 24.22
C HIS A 419 -0.92 4.14 24.20
N ASP A 420 -2.14 4.63 23.98
CA ASP A 420 -3.37 3.84 24.01
C ASP A 420 -4.25 4.01 22.76
N ILE A 421 -3.91 4.94 21.86
CA ILE A 421 -4.64 5.16 20.61
C ILE A 421 -4.17 4.14 19.58
N PHE A 422 -5.12 3.40 19.00
CA PHE A 422 -4.84 2.35 18.02
C PHE A 422 -4.17 2.91 16.77
N VAL A 423 -3.30 2.08 16.20
CA VAL A 423 -2.44 2.42 15.05
C VAL A 423 -2.91 1.61 13.84
N PRO A 424 -3.63 2.24 12.89
CA PRO A 424 -4.01 1.58 11.65
C PRO A 424 -2.78 1.26 10.80
N ASP A 425 -2.91 0.26 9.92
CA ASP A 425 -1.93 -0.04 8.89
C ASP A 425 -2.11 0.87 7.66
N ASP A 426 -1.04 1.27 6.99
CA ASP A 426 -1.03 2.24 5.89
C ASP A 426 -1.70 1.70 4.62
N LEU A 427 -1.36 0.49 4.17
CA LEU A 427 -2.03 -0.14 3.04
C LEU A 427 -3.38 -0.74 3.44
N GLY A 428 -3.46 -1.34 4.64
CA GLY A 428 -4.71 -1.87 5.19
C GLY A 428 -5.80 -0.79 5.29
N SER A 429 -5.43 0.45 5.61
CA SER A 429 -6.35 1.59 5.70
C SER A 429 -6.75 2.19 4.34
N CYS A 430 -6.02 1.93 3.26
CA CYS A 430 -6.37 2.43 1.92
C CYS A 430 -7.68 1.80 1.42
N PRO A 431 -8.72 2.57 1.07
CA PRO A 431 -10.01 2.03 0.62
C PRO A 431 -9.97 1.32 -0.74
N TYR A 432 -8.91 1.49 -1.54
CA TYR A 432 -8.82 0.90 -2.88
C TYR A 432 -7.98 -0.38 -2.94
N ILE A 433 -7.53 -0.85 -1.78
CA ILE A 433 -6.83 -2.13 -1.61
C ILE A 433 -7.74 -3.07 -0.83
N THR A 434 -7.74 -4.34 -1.20
CA THR A 434 -8.37 -5.40 -0.42
C THR A 434 -7.41 -5.82 0.71
N SER A 435 -7.72 -5.41 1.94
CA SER A 435 -6.89 -5.73 3.11
C SER A 435 -7.20 -7.13 3.62
N VAL A 436 -6.17 -7.94 3.84
CA VAL A 436 -6.28 -9.38 4.16
C VAL A 436 -5.74 -9.65 5.57
N GLY A 437 -6.63 -10.05 6.47
CA GLY A 437 -6.30 -10.50 7.82
C GLY A 437 -5.92 -11.97 7.88
N ALA A 438 -5.58 -12.40 9.10
CA ALA A 438 -5.08 -13.74 9.37
C ALA A 438 -5.98 -14.52 10.33
N THR A 439 -6.06 -15.82 10.07
CA THR A 439 -6.79 -16.80 10.87
C THR A 439 -5.93 -18.04 11.06
N THR A 440 -6.36 -18.93 11.94
CA THR A 440 -5.71 -20.22 12.18
C THR A 440 -6.76 -21.29 12.47
N LEU A 441 -6.40 -22.55 12.24
CA LEU A 441 -7.18 -23.68 12.73
C LEU A 441 -6.76 -23.99 14.18
N PRO A 442 -7.71 -24.10 15.11
CA PRO A 442 -7.41 -24.54 16.47
C PRO A 442 -6.76 -25.94 16.49
N ALA A 443 -5.84 -26.17 17.41
CA ALA A 443 -5.24 -27.50 17.60
C ALA A 443 -6.32 -28.59 17.82
N GLY A 444 -6.19 -29.71 17.12
CA GLY A 444 -7.15 -30.82 17.08
C GLY A 444 -8.28 -30.68 16.07
N SER A 445 -8.34 -29.55 15.33
CA SER A 445 -9.34 -29.33 14.27
C SER A 445 -9.07 -30.17 13.03
N LYS A 446 -10.11 -30.37 12.22
CA LYS A 446 -10.05 -31.02 10.92
C LYS A 446 -10.42 -30.04 9.82
N VAL A 447 -10.10 -30.40 8.57
CA VAL A 447 -10.62 -29.67 7.40
C VAL A 447 -12.15 -29.60 7.48
N GLY A 448 -12.68 -28.36 7.40
CA GLY A 448 -14.10 -28.07 7.50
C GLY A 448 -14.56 -27.63 8.90
N ASP A 449 -13.72 -27.75 9.92
CA ASP A 449 -13.98 -27.13 11.23
C ASP A 449 -13.75 -25.61 11.15
N PRO A 450 -14.38 -24.81 12.03
CA PRO A 450 -14.27 -23.36 12.01
C PRO A 450 -12.85 -22.85 12.29
N GLU A 451 -12.39 -21.92 11.47
CA GLU A 451 -11.21 -21.09 11.74
C GLU A 451 -11.48 -20.11 12.89
N ILE A 452 -10.41 -19.73 13.60
CA ILE A 452 -10.43 -18.67 14.63
C ILE A 452 -9.46 -17.56 14.23
N ALA A 453 -9.58 -16.38 14.86
CA ALA A 453 -8.52 -15.38 14.75
C ALA A 453 -7.19 -15.97 15.24
N VAL A 454 -6.11 -15.61 14.55
CA VAL A 454 -4.77 -16.04 14.92
C VAL A 454 -4.44 -15.64 16.37
N ASN A 455 -3.76 -16.52 17.09
CA ASN A 455 -3.50 -16.39 18.53
C ASN A 455 -2.03 -16.59 18.93
N SER A 456 -1.14 -16.86 17.96
CA SER A 456 0.32 -16.86 18.14
C SER A 456 0.94 -15.46 17.96
N TYR A 457 0.17 -14.57 17.33
CA TYR A 457 0.30 -13.12 17.22
C TYR A 457 -1.12 -12.55 17.02
N SER A 458 -1.28 -11.25 16.86
CA SER A 458 -2.59 -10.65 16.52
C SER A 458 -2.59 -10.10 15.10
N GLY A 459 -3.52 -10.57 14.27
CA GLY A 459 -3.75 -10.02 12.94
C GLY A 459 -4.19 -8.55 13.01
N GLY A 460 -3.65 -7.73 12.13
CA GLY A 460 -3.85 -6.30 12.07
C GLY A 460 -5.26 -5.96 11.62
N GLY A 461 -5.85 -4.93 12.21
CA GLY A 461 -7.22 -4.54 11.94
C GLY A 461 -7.67 -3.39 12.81
N GLY A 462 -8.62 -2.62 12.32
CA GLY A 462 -9.08 -1.42 13.01
C GLY A 462 -9.75 -0.41 12.09
N PHE A 463 -9.56 0.87 12.38
CA PHE A 463 -10.19 1.98 11.67
C PHE A 463 -9.17 3.10 11.40
N SER A 464 -9.06 3.47 10.13
CA SER A 464 -8.18 4.54 9.63
C SER A 464 -8.41 5.89 10.34
N ASN A 465 -7.34 6.63 10.62
CA ASN A 465 -7.38 8.03 11.05
C ASN A 465 -7.34 9.01 9.85
N ILE A 466 -6.97 8.56 8.65
CA ILE A 466 -6.84 9.40 7.45
C ILE A 466 -8.07 9.29 6.54
N PHE A 467 -8.43 8.07 6.16
CA PHE A 467 -9.43 7.76 5.15
C PHE A 467 -10.82 7.61 5.78
N PRO A 468 -11.83 8.37 5.33
CA PRO A 468 -13.19 8.22 5.82
C PRO A 468 -13.76 6.86 5.40
N ARG A 469 -14.74 6.37 6.15
CA ARG A 469 -15.43 5.12 5.83
C ARG A 469 -16.05 5.18 4.43
N PRO A 470 -15.68 4.28 3.51
CA PRO A 470 -16.24 4.27 2.18
C PRO A 470 -17.68 3.74 2.19
N SER A 471 -18.50 4.20 1.23
CA SER A 471 -19.95 3.95 1.23
C SER A 471 -20.31 2.47 1.10
N TRP A 472 -19.53 1.70 0.35
CA TRP A 472 -19.71 0.25 0.18
C TRP A 472 -19.50 -0.55 1.48
N GLN A 473 -18.88 0.05 2.51
CA GLN A 473 -18.66 -0.60 3.81
C GLN A 473 -19.73 -0.25 4.86
N ASN A 474 -20.64 0.67 4.55
CA ASN A 474 -21.56 1.22 5.55
C ASN A 474 -22.50 0.16 6.16
N GLY A 475 -22.98 -0.80 5.36
CA GLY A 475 -23.85 -1.87 5.85
C GLY A 475 -23.17 -2.74 6.90
N ALA A 476 -22.01 -3.28 6.54
CA ALA A 476 -21.18 -4.13 7.40
C ALA A 476 -20.70 -3.42 8.68
N VAL A 477 -20.01 -2.29 8.55
CA VAL A 477 -19.45 -1.55 9.69
C VAL A 477 -20.54 -0.92 10.54
N GLY A 478 -21.61 -0.42 9.92
CA GLY A 478 -22.77 0.11 10.64
C GLY A 478 -23.43 -0.95 11.52
N ASN A 479 -23.56 -2.18 11.01
CA ASN A 479 -24.08 -3.30 11.79
C ASN A 479 -23.14 -3.68 12.95
N TYR A 480 -21.82 -3.74 12.72
CA TYR A 480 -20.83 -3.98 13.76
C TYR A 480 -20.90 -2.92 14.86
N LEU A 481 -20.84 -1.63 14.52
CA LEU A 481 -20.87 -0.53 15.50
C LEU A 481 -22.20 -0.46 16.27
N LEU A 482 -23.29 -0.97 15.70
CA LEU A 482 -24.60 -1.03 16.35
C LEU A 482 -24.73 -2.22 17.31
N ARG A 483 -24.29 -3.41 16.89
CA ARG A 483 -24.56 -4.68 17.61
C ARG A 483 -23.39 -5.18 18.45
N HIS A 484 -22.18 -4.81 18.06
CA HIS A 484 -20.91 -5.34 18.56
C HIS A 484 -19.93 -4.22 18.88
N ASN A 485 -20.44 -3.07 19.33
CA ASN A 485 -19.61 -1.94 19.73
C ASN A 485 -18.59 -2.40 20.79
N PRO A 486 -17.28 -2.16 20.59
CA PRO A 486 -16.23 -2.61 21.51
C PRO A 486 -16.22 -1.88 22.86
N ASN A 487 -17.14 -0.93 23.09
CA ASN A 487 -17.28 -0.14 24.32
C ASN A 487 -16.05 0.71 24.68
N TYR A 488 -15.18 0.98 23.71
CA TYR A 488 -14.16 2.01 23.85
C TYR A 488 -14.74 3.39 23.53
N PHE A 489 -14.24 4.43 24.20
CA PHE A 489 -14.44 5.79 23.72
C PHE A 489 -13.80 5.93 22.34
N ALA A 490 -14.50 6.59 21.43
CA ALA A 490 -14.12 6.68 20.03
C ALA A 490 -14.47 8.05 19.48
N TYR A 491 -13.61 8.56 18.59
CA TYR A 491 -13.83 9.80 17.86
C TYR A 491 -14.27 9.50 16.42
N ASN A 492 -14.73 10.53 15.71
CA ASN A 492 -15.17 10.44 14.33
C ASN A 492 -14.57 11.62 13.56
N THR A 493 -13.47 11.36 12.86
CA THR A 493 -12.68 12.35 12.13
C THR A 493 -12.18 11.77 10.81
N SER A 494 -11.49 12.61 10.04
CA SER A 494 -10.73 12.25 8.84
C SER A 494 -9.43 13.04 8.82
N ASP A 495 -8.61 12.82 7.80
CA ASP A 495 -7.46 13.69 7.49
C ASP A 495 -6.42 13.76 8.62
N GLY A 496 -6.20 12.64 9.31
CA GLY A 496 -5.18 12.50 10.36
C GLY A 496 -5.52 13.25 11.65
N VAL A 497 -6.73 13.79 11.79
CA VAL A 497 -7.13 14.55 12.97
C VAL A 497 -7.47 13.58 14.11
N ILE A 498 -6.59 13.49 15.11
CA ILE A 498 -6.82 12.74 16.34
C ILE A 498 -7.13 13.73 17.47
N PRO A 499 -8.39 13.86 17.91
CA PRO A 499 -8.75 14.82 18.94
C PRO A 499 -8.23 14.39 20.32
N PRO A 500 -7.69 15.31 21.14
CA PRO A 500 -7.21 14.97 22.47
C PRO A 500 -8.35 14.45 23.35
N ASN A 501 -8.07 13.43 24.17
CA ASN A 501 -8.98 12.88 25.18
C ASN A 501 -10.38 12.46 24.65
N SER A 502 -10.48 12.08 23.38
CA SER A 502 -11.77 11.81 22.72
C SER A 502 -12.00 10.34 22.38
N GLY A 503 -11.10 9.46 22.79
CA GLY A 503 -11.17 8.02 22.53
C GLY A 503 -9.87 7.46 22.00
N ILE A 504 -9.87 6.15 21.74
CA ILE A 504 -8.68 5.39 21.35
C ILE A 504 -8.72 4.89 19.89
N TYR A 505 -9.83 5.11 19.17
CA TYR A 505 -9.93 4.78 17.74
C TYR A 505 -10.91 5.69 16.99
N ASN A 506 -10.73 5.79 15.67
CA ASN A 506 -11.58 6.58 14.78
C ASN A 506 -12.75 5.76 14.22
N ARG A 507 -13.94 5.81 14.85
CA ARG A 507 -15.11 5.07 14.36
C ARG A 507 -15.65 5.54 12.99
N GLY A 508 -15.17 6.68 12.50
CA GLY A 508 -15.51 7.26 11.21
C GLY A 508 -14.64 6.79 10.04
N GLY A 509 -13.53 6.12 10.33
CA GLY A 509 -12.54 5.72 9.34
C GLY A 509 -12.93 4.52 8.48
N ARG A 510 -12.20 4.32 7.37
CA ARG A 510 -12.14 3.04 6.65
C ARG A 510 -11.78 1.95 7.65
N ALA A 511 -12.62 0.94 7.78
CA ALA A 511 -12.42 -0.13 8.73
C ALA A 511 -11.82 -1.35 8.01
N TYR A 512 -10.90 -2.10 8.61
CA TYR A 512 -10.18 -3.20 7.97
C TYR A 512 -9.85 -4.30 8.99
N PRO A 513 -9.50 -5.54 8.58
CA PRO A 513 -9.35 -6.01 7.20
C PRO A 513 -10.70 -6.13 6.46
N ASP A 514 -10.65 -6.39 5.15
CA ASP A 514 -11.85 -6.68 4.36
C ASP A 514 -12.25 -8.14 4.45
N ILE A 515 -11.27 -9.04 4.42
CA ILE A 515 -11.42 -10.50 4.45
C ILE A 515 -10.19 -11.09 5.14
N SER A 516 -10.20 -12.38 5.45
CA SER A 516 -9.04 -13.10 5.98
C SER A 516 -8.77 -14.41 5.28
N ALA A 517 -7.58 -14.95 5.48
CA ALA A 517 -7.25 -16.35 5.18
C ALA A 517 -6.35 -16.93 6.28
N LEU A 518 -5.92 -18.19 6.13
CA LEU A 518 -4.96 -18.82 7.01
C LEU A 518 -3.66 -17.99 7.01
N GLY A 519 -3.14 -17.73 8.19
CA GLY A 519 -1.93 -16.92 8.37
C GLY A 519 -1.01 -17.46 9.45
N ASP A 520 -1.12 -18.73 9.81
CA ASP A 520 -0.27 -19.33 10.83
C ASP A 520 0.04 -20.80 10.50
N ASN A 521 1.12 -21.30 11.08
CA ASN A 521 1.64 -22.67 10.91
C ASN A 521 1.84 -23.09 9.44
N GLY A 522 2.09 -22.15 8.54
CA GLY A 522 2.41 -22.43 7.14
C GLY A 522 3.75 -23.13 7.00
N LEU A 523 3.78 -24.31 6.39
CA LEU A 523 5.04 -24.96 6.01
C LEU A 523 5.75 -24.10 4.98
N VAL A 524 7.04 -23.85 5.19
CA VAL A 524 7.90 -23.17 4.23
C VAL A 524 9.28 -23.81 4.18
N ALA A 525 9.94 -23.70 3.03
CA ALA A 525 11.37 -23.87 2.87
C ALA A 525 12.06 -22.51 2.91
N TYR A 526 13.09 -22.36 3.75
CA TYR A 526 13.85 -21.13 3.88
C TYR A 526 15.28 -21.44 4.29
N ARG A 527 16.26 -20.89 3.56
CA ARG A 527 17.70 -21.09 3.77
C ARG A 527 18.10 -22.57 3.82
N GLY A 528 17.54 -23.36 2.91
CA GLY A 528 17.79 -24.79 2.75
C GLY A 528 17.13 -25.67 3.82
N LYS A 529 16.19 -25.15 4.60
CA LYS A 529 15.52 -25.88 5.70
C LYS A 529 14.00 -25.74 5.63
N LEU A 530 13.31 -26.78 6.08
CA LEU A 530 11.86 -26.77 6.27
C LEU A 530 11.52 -26.28 7.69
N GLY A 531 10.51 -25.42 7.81
CA GLY A 531 10.02 -24.87 9.07
C GLY A 531 8.61 -24.33 8.92
N LEU A 532 8.08 -23.72 9.98
CA LEU A 532 6.79 -23.05 9.96
C LEU A 532 6.96 -21.53 10.00
N SER A 533 6.19 -20.83 9.19
CA SER A 533 6.05 -19.38 9.22
C SER A 533 4.55 -19.03 9.15
N GLY A 534 4.23 -17.77 8.95
CA GLY A 534 2.89 -17.22 9.08
C GLY A 534 2.92 -15.71 8.92
N GLY A 535 1.97 -15.05 9.56
CA GLY A 535 1.66 -13.64 9.33
C GLY A 535 0.47 -13.45 8.39
N THR A 536 -0.11 -12.27 8.40
CA THR A 536 -1.04 -11.80 7.35
C THR A 536 -0.36 -11.78 5.98
N SER A 537 0.97 -11.75 5.96
CA SER A 537 1.85 -12.06 4.84
C SER A 537 1.64 -13.43 4.21
N MET A 538 1.27 -14.47 4.98
CA MET A 538 0.86 -15.75 4.41
C MET A 538 -0.55 -15.67 3.80
N SER A 539 -1.44 -14.87 4.41
CA SER A 539 -2.85 -14.79 4.01
C SER A 539 -3.08 -14.00 2.72
N ALA A 540 -2.38 -12.89 2.52
CA ALA A 540 -2.48 -12.05 1.32
C ALA A 540 -2.22 -12.82 0.00
N PRO A 541 -1.12 -13.58 -0.16
CA PRO A 541 -0.85 -14.34 -1.38
C PRO A 541 -1.83 -15.50 -1.60
N ILE A 542 -2.40 -16.09 -0.53
CA ILE A 542 -3.48 -17.09 -0.65
C ILE A 542 -4.73 -16.46 -1.27
N ILE A 543 -5.15 -15.29 -0.80
CA ILE A 543 -6.30 -14.56 -1.36
C ILE A 543 -6.00 -14.12 -2.80
N GLY A 544 -4.80 -13.60 -3.07
CA GLY A 544 -4.38 -13.23 -4.42
C GLY A 544 -4.41 -14.42 -5.38
N ALA A 545 -3.99 -15.60 -4.93
CA ALA A 545 -4.09 -16.85 -5.68
C ALA A 545 -5.55 -17.22 -5.98
N ILE A 546 -6.46 -17.12 -5.00
CA ILE A 546 -7.89 -17.36 -5.18
C ILE A 546 -8.48 -16.43 -6.26
N PHE A 547 -8.18 -15.14 -6.23
CA PHE A 547 -8.62 -14.20 -7.26
C PHE A 547 -8.03 -14.50 -8.64
N THR A 548 -6.78 -14.95 -8.69
CA THR A 548 -6.12 -15.36 -9.94
C THR A 548 -6.81 -16.58 -10.57
N ARG A 549 -7.17 -17.58 -9.76
CA ARG A 549 -7.97 -18.75 -10.18
C ARG A 549 -9.35 -18.35 -10.72
N ILE A 550 -10.01 -17.38 -10.07
CA ILE A 550 -11.31 -16.86 -10.53
C ILE A 550 -11.15 -16.11 -11.87
N ASN A 551 -10.10 -15.31 -12.03
CA ASN A 551 -9.80 -14.64 -13.29
C ASN A 551 -9.53 -15.63 -14.42
N GLU A 552 -8.83 -16.73 -14.15
CA GLU A 552 -8.62 -17.80 -15.13
C GLU A 552 -9.96 -18.33 -15.67
N GLN A 553 -10.92 -18.61 -14.79
CA GLN A 553 -12.25 -19.07 -15.22
C GLN A 553 -12.99 -17.99 -16.03
N ARG A 554 -12.98 -16.74 -15.57
CA ARG A 554 -13.62 -15.62 -16.30
C ARG A 554 -13.02 -15.44 -17.70
N LEU A 555 -11.69 -15.45 -17.80
CA LEU A 555 -10.98 -15.28 -19.06
C LEU A 555 -11.25 -16.46 -20.01
N SER A 556 -11.36 -17.69 -19.50
CA SER A 556 -11.73 -18.86 -20.32
C SER A 556 -13.13 -18.74 -20.96
N LEU A 557 -13.99 -17.92 -20.36
CA LEU A 557 -15.34 -17.59 -20.86
C LEU A 557 -15.37 -16.28 -21.66
N GLY A 558 -14.22 -15.70 -21.98
CA GLY A 558 -14.11 -14.45 -22.74
C GLY A 558 -14.51 -13.19 -21.96
N LYS A 559 -14.59 -13.26 -20.62
CA LYS A 559 -14.80 -12.10 -19.75
C LYS A 559 -13.46 -11.47 -19.37
N GLY A 560 -13.47 -10.21 -18.94
CA GLY A 560 -12.28 -9.56 -18.36
C GLY A 560 -12.00 -10.01 -16.92
N PRO A 561 -10.88 -9.56 -16.32
CA PRO A 561 -10.57 -9.80 -14.91
C PRO A 561 -11.66 -9.23 -13.99
N ILE A 562 -11.64 -9.61 -12.71
CA ILE A 562 -12.60 -9.13 -11.69
C ILE A 562 -12.37 -7.66 -11.28
N GLY A 563 -11.15 -7.14 -11.41
CA GLY A 563 -10.80 -5.79 -10.96
C GLY A 563 -10.92 -5.60 -9.45
N TRP A 564 -11.01 -4.36 -8.98
CA TRP A 564 -11.15 -4.07 -7.56
C TRP A 564 -12.43 -4.69 -6.96
N VAL A 565 -12.26 -5.61 -6.01
CA VAL A 565 -13.30 -6.56 -5.56
C VAL A 565 -14.15 -6.09 -4.38
N ASN A 566 -13.71 -5.08 -3.61
CA ASN A 566 -14.35 -4.74 -2.34
C ASN A 566 -15.86 -4.46 -2.50
N PRO A 567 -16.34 -3.64 -3.44
CA PRO A 567 -17.78 -3.42 -3.60
C PRO A 567 -18.55 -4.71 -3.90
N ALA A 568 -17.96 -5.64 -4.65
CA ALA A 568 -18.59 -6.91 -4.98
C ALA A 568 -18.68 -7.86 -3.77
N LEU A 569 -17.64 -7.92 -2.93
CA LEU A 569 -17.61 -8.70 -1.70
C LEU A 569 -18.58 -8.17 -0.65
N TYR A 570 -18.58 -6.86 -0.40
CA TYR A 570 -19.52 -6.26 0.55
C TYR A 570 -20.97 -6.32 0.04
N GLY A 571 -21.19 -6.18 -1.28
CA GLY A 571 -22.51 -6.39 -1.89
C GLY A 571 -23.01 -7.84 -1.80
N ALA A 572 -22.10 -8.83 -1.77
CA ALA A 572 -22.42 -10.22 -1.47
C ALA A 572 -22.75 -10.43 0.01
N TYR A 573 -21.97 -9.81 0.91
CA TYR A 573 -22.20 -9.84 2.35
C TYR A 573 -23.56 -9.23 2.75
N ASP A 574 -23.97 -8.11 2.14
CA ASP A 574 -25.29 -7.53 2.38
C ASP A 574 -26.45 -8.50 2.02
N LYS A 575 -26.15 -9.50 1.19
CA LYS A 575 -27.08 -10.55 0.77
C LYS A 575 -26.89 -11.87 1.52
N ILE A 576 -26.02 -11.95 2.54
CA ILE A 576 -25.64 -13.21 3.21
C ILE A 576 -26.83 -13.99 3.82
N ARG A 577 -27.95 -13.30 4.09
CA ARG A 577 -29.20 -13.93 4.57
C ARG A 577 -30.05 -14.55 3.46
N SER A 578 -29.75 -14.24 2.20
CA SER A 578 -30.42 -14.85 1.05
C SER A 578 -29.81 -16.21 0.76
N LYS A 579 -30.65 -17.14 0.29
CA LYS A 579 -30.27 -18.56 0.08
C LYS A 579 -29.04 -18.72 -0.81
N ASP A 580 -28.86 -17.84 -1.79
CA ASP A 580 -27.75 -17.93 -2.76
C ASP A 580 -26.39 -17.49 -2.19
N PHE A 581 -26.38 -16.83 -1.02
CA PHE A 581 -25.18 -16.30 -0.37
C PHE A 581 -24.92 -16.90 1.03
N VAL A 582 -25.77 -17.80 1.52
CA VAL A 582 -25.47 -18.52 2.77
C VAL A 582 -24.20 -19.36 2.58
N GLY A 583 -23.19 -19.12 3.42
CA GLY A 583 -21.87 -19.77 3.32
C GLY A 583 -20.91 -19.10 2.33
N PHE A 584 -21.24 -17.93 1.79
CA PHE A 584 -20.36 -17.19 0.89
C PHE A 584 -19.04 -16.80 1.56
N PHE A 585 -19.06 -16.56 2.87
CA PHE A 585 -17.88 -16.46 3.73
C PHE A 585 -18.01 -17.49 4.85
N HIS A 586 -16.87 -18.02 5.31
CA HIS A 586 -16.81 -18.68 6.61
C HIS A 586 -16.56 -17.60 7.68
N ASP A 587 -17.58 -17.34 8.47
CA ASP A 587 -17.60 -16.28 9.49
C ASP A 587 -16.76 -16.67 10.70
N VAL A 588 -15.73 -15.89 11.01
CA VAL A 588 -14.82 -16.16 12.12
C VAL A 588 -15.28 -15.39 13.33
N THR A 589 -15.71 -16.10 14.38
CA THR A 589 -16.42 -15.49 15.51
C THR A 589 -15.69 -15.62 16.85
N VAL A 590 -14.47 -16.16 16.84
CA VAL A 590 -13.69 -16.47 18.03
C VAL A 590 -12.29 -15.88 17.91
N GLY A 591 -11.87 -15.15 18.95
CA GLY A 591 -10.55 -14.54 19.06
C GLY A 591 -10.61 -13.01 19.14
N ASN A 592 -9.45 -12.38 19.30
CA ASN A 592 -9.29 -10.93 19.45
C ASN A 592 -7.83 -10.51 19.17
N GLN A 593 -7.49 -9.25 19.39
CA GLN A 593 -6.19 -8.65 19.04
C GLN A 593 -5.34 -8.30 20.26
N TYR A 594 -5.33 -9.15 21.29
CA TYR A 594 -4.66 -8.88 22.56
C TYR A 594 -3.13 -8.93 22.53
N LEU A 595 -2.51 -9.44 21.47
CA LEU A 595 -1.06 -9.54 21.34
C LEU A 595 -0.50 -8.35 20.56
N GLY A 596 0.73 -7.98 20.90
CA GLY A 596 1.54 -7.01 20.16
C GLY A 596 2.28 -7.64 18.99
N GLY A 597 3.05 -6.81 18.28
CA GLY A 597 3.74 -7.20 17.05
C GLY A 597 4.74 -8.34 17.16
N VAL A 598 4.98 -9.01 16.03
CA VAL A 598 5.95 -10.11 15.88
C VAL A 598 7.37 -9.71 16.27
N ALA A 599 7.73 -8.42 16.13
CA ALA A 599 9.00 -7.86 16.57
C ALA A 599 8.98 -7.35 18.04
N GLY A 600 7.80 -7.23 18.65
CA GLY A 600 7.57 -6.70 20.00
C GLY A 600 7.36 -7.79 21.06
N ASP A 601 8.11 -8.89 20.97
CA ASP A 601 8.14 -10.07 21.86
C ASP A 601 6.94 -11.04 21.83
N ARG A 602 5.93 -10.78 20.98
CA ARG A 602 4.66 -11.54 20.92
C ARG A 602 3.88 -11.54 22.25
N GLY A 603 4.19 -10.61 23.15
CA GLY A 603 3.49 -10.39 24.40
C GLY A 603 2.21 -9.58 24.21
N TYR A 604 1.65 -9.09 25.30
CA TYR A 604 0.44 -8.28 25.26
C TYR A 604 0.65 -6.96 24.52
N SER A 605 -0.39 -6.50 23.82
CA SER A 605 -0.40 -5.22 23.14
C SER A 605 -0.07 -4.08 24.10
N ALA A 606 0.82 -3.18 23.70
CA ALA A 606 1.17 -1.99 24.47
C ALA A 606 0.03 -0.98 24.59
N CYS A 607 -1.02 -1.10 23.76
CA CYS A 607 -2.23 -0.28 23.87
C CYS A 607 -3.02 -0.57 25.17
N GLY A 608 -2.63 -1.56 25.96
CA GLY A 608 -3.15 -1.82 27.31
C GLY A 608 -4.55 -2.44 27.33
N ASN A 609 -5.00 -3.02 26.22
CA ASN A 609 -6.30 -3.67 26.08
C ASN A 609 -6.25 -4.82 25.06
N VAL A 610 -7.38 -5.48 24.81
CA VAL A 610 -7.49 -6.66 23.93
C VAL A 610 -7.70 -6.31 22.44
N GLY A 611 -7.63 -5.02 22.09
CA GLY A 611 -8.01 -4.52 20.76
C GLY A 611 -9.48 -4.78 20.47
N PHE A 612 -9.80 -5.15 19.23
CA PHE A 612 -11.13 -5.61 18.85
C PHE A 612 -11.26 -7.13 18.98
N SER A 613 -12.50 -7.64 18.94
CA SER A 613 -12.81 -9.07 19.04
C SER A 613 -13.61 -9.54 17.85
N CYS A 614 -13.41 -10.80 17.46
CA CYS A 614 -14.22 -11.45 16.45
C CYS A 614 -15.67 -11.56 16.91
N VAL A 615 -16.61 -11.33 16.00
CA VAL A 615 -18.05 -11.39 16.29
C VAL A 615 -18.81 -11.94 15.09
N GLN A 616 -20.13 -12.12 15.21
CA GLN A 616 -20.93 -12.56 14.08
C GLN A 616 -20.98 -11.48 12.98
N GLY A 617 -20.60 -11.86 11.77
CA GLY A 617 -20.53 -10.98 10.60
C GLY A 617 -19.23 -10.18 10.56
N TRP A 618 -19.24 -9.04 9.85
CA TRP A 618 -18.03 -8.24 9.72
C TRP A 618 -17.50 -7.74 11.08
N ASP A 619 -16.20 -7.90 11.29
CA ASP A 619 -15.47 -7.34 12.42
C ASP A 619 -14.07 -6.81 12.02
N PRO A 620 -13.48 -5.89 12.80
CA PRO A 620 -12.16 -5.31 12.51
C PRO A 620 -11.00 -6.23 12.94
N VAL A 621 -11.20 -7.55 13.00
CA VAL A 621 -10.15 -8.55 13.23
C VAL A 621 -10.00 -9.45 12.00
N THR A 622 -11.12 -9.94 11.46
CA THR A 622 -11.16 -10.91 10.36
C THR A 622 -12.01 -10.48 9.16
N GLY A 623 -12.53 -9.25 9.20
CA GLY A 623 -13.28 -8.68 8.10
C GLY A 623 -14.58 -9.46 7.87
N LEU A 624 -14.90 -9.74 6.61
CA LEU A 624 -16.09 -10.53 6.23
C LEU A 624 -15.94 -12.03 6.53
N GLY A 625 -14.78 -12.48 7.01
CA GLY A 625 -14.42 -13.88 7.20
C GLY A 625 -13.52 -14.44 6.09
N THR A 626 -13.44 -15.76 6.00
CA THR A 626 -12.56 -16.48 5.05
C THR A 626 -13.33 -16.97 3.81
N PRO A 627 -12.66 -17.20 2.67
CA PRO A 627 -13.33 -17.46 1.40
C PRO A 627 -13.96 -18.84 1.33
N ASN A 628 -15.09 -18.92 0.63
CA ASN A 628 -15.63 -20.17 0.08
C ASN A 628 -15.43 -20.15 -1.44
N TYR A 629 -14.37 -20.80 -1.93
CA TYR A 629 -13.96 -20.69 -3.34
C TYR A 629 -15.08 -21.05 -4.32
N PRO A 630 -15.80 -22.18 -4.18
CA PRO A 630 -16.87 -22.53 -5.12
C PRO A 630 -17.97 -21.48 -5.22
N MET A 631 -18.33 -20.82 -4.11
CA MET A 631 -19.34 -19.76 -4.11
C MET A 631 -18.79 -18.48 -4.74
N TRP A 632 -17.54 -18.12 -4.44
CA TRP A 632 -16.88 -16.95 -5.01
C TRP A 632 -16.71 -17.09 -6.52
N GLU A 633 -16.17 -18.21 -6.99
CA GLU A 633 -16.00 -18.52 -8.41
C GLU A 633 -17.34 -18.41 -9.14
N LYS A 634 -18.39 -19.09 -8.65
CA LYS A 634 -19.73 -19.02 -9.24
C LYS A 634 -20.26 -17.59 -9.32
N TYR A 635 -20.11 -16.82 -8.25
CA TYR A 635 -20.55 -15.44 -8.21
C TYR A 635 -19.79 -14.58 -9.19
N PHE A 636 -18.46 -14.49 -9.07
CA PHE A 636 -17.64 -13.65 -9.93
C PHE A 636 -17.69 -14.08 -11.39
N VAL A 637 -17.80 -15.37 -11.73
CA VAL A 637 -18.00 -15.80 -13.12
C VAL A 637 -19.35 -15.34 -13.67
N SER A 638 -20.38 -15.26 -12.83
CA SER A 638 -21.70 -14.77 -13.26
C SER A 638 -21.72 -13.27 -13.58
N LEU A 639 -20.84 -12.48 -12.96
CA LEU A 639 -20.77 -11.02 -13.11
C LEU A 639 -20.24 -10.54 -14.45
#